data_AF-A0AAV9J3I2-F1
#
_entry.id   AF-A0AAV9J3I2-F1
#
_cell.length_a   1.000
_cell.length_b   1.000
_cell.length_c   1.000
_cell.angle_alpha   90.00
_cell.angle_beta   90.00
_cell.angle_gamma   90.00
#
_symmetry.space_group_name_H-M   'P 1'
#
loop_
_entity.id
_entity.type
_entity.pdbx_description
1 polymer ?
#
loop_
_entity_poly.entity_id
_entity_poly.type
_entity_poly.pdbx_seq_one_letter_code
_entity_poly.pdbx_strand_id
1 'polypeptide(L)'
;MALRRWLFSPTLSSQFTTRLFSPPKCLLRGEFASLRYRSSGASGADGPTALPGEPIVDPSVHIVTRKPRVREQLDAIFQPRAVAVIGATEKAHSVGRNILQNLLSPFGGAVYPVNPKRSHVLGVRAYPSVSAIPEPVDLAVVTTPAPTVPGIMRELAAAHVTGCIIISAGFAEMQVGGEGRRLLETTLQHARDGGIRIIGPNCLGVLNMTTGMNASFGPKAEYVKGDVALLSQSGALVCSMLDWSLKERFGFSKVVSLGTMCDVDWADLIRYVGEDPHSKSIVAYMESIGDARSFISAAREVAITKPLVVIKAGRTLAAAAAAASHTGNLTGSDAVLDEVFRRCGVLRVDRIDDLFLTARVLAQQPRPQGKHLTIITNAGGPGILAADELVAGGGALTQLSAETKQALDAVLPAAWSHANPVDVIGDASPELYAKALEVCARDTNADGTLVILTPQVMTDATATAQVLAQSAAVTREQGKTLLASWMGGVEVAAGQDILKRHDIPNFAFADVASRIWNYLHRYNANLASLYEVPEAPSMRVSVMKAVKKEAAEMLERARASGRSLLNELESKQLLQVYEIPVVDTFVAHNVDEAVEAARGIGYPVVVKLFSNTITHKSDVGGVWLNLKGPDDVREAYHGIRSSVRRLRGEGHFQGVTVYRMVDLPRDGFEILLGSALDPQVGPVVTFGAGGSLVEVFRDVSHGIPPLNLALARQMMKRTRVYEALRGVRGHAAVDMEQLQSVVSRFSRMVVEQRLIRECDINPLFVTPDGVVAIDARVVLHDADVPLEALPEPAIRPYPAEYVWAWSGDSMGNLPVVIRPVHPSDEPQLDQFWHQLVDTESAKILPQLSEHAPSRDVRTRDHWIRHRILRVAHCDFSTEMTLIAEVRDTEGVAAMHALGQLRLPPDPDAGQFAISVLGGDRGHGLGTEMLRRLLDVARQEGLDRVWSEISRENKGMLRICQKLGFALEDSDSNAGARIMATRDVNG
;
A
#
# COMPACT_ATOMS: atom_id res chain seq x y z
N MET A 1 -11.29 30.54 44.55
CA MET A 1 -10.87 30.82 45.95
C MET A 1 -11.67 29.85 46.82
N ALA A 2 -11.12 28.92 47.60
CA ALA A 2 -9.84 28.81 48.32
C ALA A 2 -9.45 27.31 48.34
N LEU A 3 -8.21 26.92 47.96
CA LEU A 3 -7.04 26.71 48.85
C LEU A 3 -7.34 25.73 50.01
N ARG A 4 -6.50 24.79 50.44
CA ARG A 4 -5.27 24.11 50.02
C ARG A 4 -4.94 23.21 51.24
N ARG A 5 -4.28 22.06 51.01
CA ARG A 5 -3.45 21.29 51.99
C ARG A 5 -4.20 20.60 53.14
N TRP A 6 -3.96 19.29 53.28
CA TRP A 6 -3.31 18.70 54.46
C TRP A 6 -2.49 17.48 53.97
N LEU A 7 -1.21 17.48 54.31
CA LEU A 7 -0.17 16.46 54.09
C LEU A 7 0.55 16.30 55.45
N PHE A 8 1.23 15.16 55.67
CA PHE A 8 2.03 14.69 56.84
C PHE A 8 1.25 13.85 57.90
N SER A 9 1.33 12.50 57.96
CA SER A 9 2.44 11.54 58.28
C SER A 9 2.74 11.41 59.80
N PRO A 10 3.33 10.34 60.40
CA PRO A 10 3.32 8.86 60.20
C PRO A 10 3.02 8.06 61.52
N THR A 11 2.65 6.78 61.50
CA THR A 11 3.38 5.56 62.01
C THR A 11 2.31 4.51 62.40
N LEU A 12 2.37 3.25 61.96
CA LEU A 12 3.04 2.14 62.66
C LEU A 12 3.16 0.88 61.77
N SER A 13 4.30 0.24 61.97
CA SER A 13 4.89 -0.98 61.41
C SER A 13 4.05 -2.28 61.40
N SER A 14 4.36 -3.11 60.38
CA SER A 14 4.41 -4.58 60.33
C SER A 14 3.14 -5.41 60.54
N GLN A 15 2.67 -6.05 59.47
CA GLN A 15 2.64 -7.52 59.26
C GLN A 15 1.87 -7.85 57.96
N PHE A 16 2.22 -8.98 57.34
CA PHE A 16 1.59 -9.65 56.18
C PHE A 16 2.05 -9.26 54.76
N THR A 17 3.23 -9.78 54.43
CA THR A 17 3.55 -10.30 53.10
C THR A 17 2.73 -11.57 52.78
N THR A 18 2.50 -11.77 51.47
CA THR A 18 2.16 -13.04 50.78
C THR A 18 0.68 -13.45 50.73
N ARG A 19 0.04 -13.28 49.55
CA ARG A 19 -0.88 -14.21 48.85
C ARG A 19 -1.91 -13.42 48.04
N LEU A 20 -1.85 -13.51 46.70
CA LEU A 20 -2.99 -13.57 45.77
C LEU A 20 -2.45 -13.46 44.34
N PHE A 21 -2.13 -14.61 43.72
CA PHE A 21 -2.28 -14.90 42.28
C PHE A 21 -1.87 -16.37 42.07
N SER A 22 -2.87 -17.26 42.10
CA SER A 22 -2.78 -18.63 41.58
C SER A 22 -4.09 -18.94 40.86
N PRO A 23 -4.08 -19.25 39.55
CA PRO A 23 -5.22 -19.83 38.84
C PRO A 23 -5.29 -21.36 39.07
N PRO A 24 -6.46 -22.00 38.86
CA PRO A 24 -6.74 -23.35 39.33
C PRO A 24 -6.05 -24.46 38.50
N LYS A 25 -5.70 -25.56 39.19
CA LYS A 25 -5.15 -26.81 38.64
C LYS A 25 -6.21 -27.91 38.56
N CYS A 26 -6.22 -28.64 37.43
CA CYS A 26 -6.41 -30.10 37.23
C CYS A 26 -7.19 -30.33 35.93
N LEU A 27 -6.94 -31.33 35.08
CA LEU A 27 -5.99 -32.45 35.01
C LEU A 27 -6.21 -33.05 33.60
N LEU A 28 -5.16 -33.41 32.86
CA LEU A 28 -5.10 -34.64 32.07
C LEU A 28 -3.62 -34.91 31.72
N ARG A 29 -3.16 -36.11 32.09
CA ARG A 29 -1.79 -36.64 32.01
C ARG A 29 -1.53 -37.26 30.63
N GLY A 30 -0.27 -37.27 30.19
CA GLY A 30 0.19 -38.18 29.11
C GLY A 30 1.55 -37.82 28.49
N GLU A 31 2.64 -38.17 29.18
CA GLU A 31 3.98 -38.56 28.69
C GLU A 31 4.60 -37.91 27.43
N PHE A 32 5.59 -37.02 27.65
CA PHE A 32 6.66 -36.73 26.67
C PHE A 32 7.96 -37.41 27.13
N ALA A 33 8.42 -38.41 26.38
CA ALA A 33 9.74 -39.02 26.54
C ALA A 33 10.80 -38.17 25.83
N SER A 34 11.76 -37.66 26.59
CA SER A 34 12.94 -36.93 26.12
C SER A 34 13.96 -37.88 25.48
N LEU A 35 14.25 -37.73 24.19
CA LEU A 35 15.44 -38.31 23.56
C LEU A 35 16.48 -37.22 23.31
N ARG A 36 17.56 -37.28 24.11
CA ARG A 36 18.76 -36.44 24.00
C ARG A 36 19.56 -36.84 22.76
N TYR A 37 19.82 -35.91 21.85
CA TYR A 37 20.82 -36.09 20.80
C TYR A 37 22.23 -35.99 21.41
N ARG A 38 23.00 -37.09 21.33
CA ARG A 38 24.45 -37.08 21.60
C ARG A 38 25.19 -36.83 20.28
N SER A 39 26.09 -35.86 20.29
CA SER A 39 27.11 -35.67 19.27
C SER A 39 28.22 -36.71 19.46
N SER A 40 28.60 -37.39 18.38
CA SER A 40 29.86 -38.14 18.30
C SER A 40 30.45 -38.01 16.91
N GLY A 41 31.63 -37.40 16.84
CA GLY A 41 32.51 -37.48 15.68
C GLY A 41 33.24 -38.82 15.64
N ALA A 42 33.44 -39.35 14.43
CA ALA A 42 34.49 -40.30 14.10
C ALA A 42 34.76 -40.26 12.59
N SER A 43 36.05 -40.21 12.25
CA SER A 43 36.66 -40.31 10.93
C SER A 43 36.58 -41.71 10.32
N GLY A 44 36.43 -41.83 9.00
CA GLY A 44 36.62 -43.08 8.24
C GLY A 44 36.25 -42.95 6.76
N ALA A 45 37.06 -43.52 5.86
CA ALA A 45 37.18 -43.25 4.43
C ALA A 45 36.13 -43.87 3.48
N ASP A 46 35.98 -43.20 2.32
CA ASP A 46 35.70 -43.62 0.93
C ASP A 46 34.49 -44.50 0.54
N GLY A 47 33.61 -43.86 -0.25
CA GLY A 47 32.68 -44.41 -1.23
C GLY A 47 31.83 -43.27 -1.83
N PRO A 48 31.52 -43.23 -3.14
CA PRO A 48 30.80 -42.11 -3.73
C PRO A 48 29.33 -42.19 -3.30
N THR A 49 28.98 -41.50 -2.22
CA THR A 49 27.59 -41.27 -1.87
C THR A 49 26.99 -40.33 -2.91
N ALA A 50 25.99 -40.85 -3.63
CA ALA A 50 25.16 -40.09 -4.55
C ALA A 50 24.76 -38.75 -3.93
N LEU A 51 24.84 -37.68 -4.73
CA LEU A 51 24.34 -36.36 -4.39
C LEU A 51 22.93 -36.48 -3.80
N PRO A 52 22.60 -35.80 -2.67
CA PRO A 52 21.22 -35.75 -2.21
C PRO A 52 20.40 -35.09 -3.32
N GLY A 53 19.40 -35.81 -3.83
CA GLY A 53 18.44 -35.25 -4.78
C GLY A 53 17.81 -34.00 -4.19
N GLU A 54 17.66 -32.97 -5.02
CA GLU A 54 16.97 -31.73 -4.66
C GLU A 54 15.59 -32.05 -4.05
N PRO A 55 15.16 -31.35 -2.99
CA PRO A 55 13.86 -31.59 -2.40
C PRO A 55 12.75 -31.29 -3.42
N ILE A 56 11.91 -32.30 -3.66
CA ILE A 56 10.78 -32.24 -4.57
C ILE A 56 9.73 -31.27 -4.01
N VAL A 57 9.38 -30.22 -4.78
CA VAL A 57 8.48 -29.14 -4.39
C VAL A 57 7.01 -29.59 -4.37
N ASP A 58 6.28 -29.26 -3.30
CA ASP A 58 4.85 -29.47 -3.11
C ASP A 58 4.11 -28.18 -3.51
N PRO A 59 3.09 -28.24 -4.38
CA PRO A 59 2.35 -27.06 -4.83
C PRO A 59 1.70 -26.24 -3.71
N SER A 60 1.43 -26.84 -2.55
CA SER A 60 0.91 -26.14 -1.36
C SER A 60 1.82 -24.99 -0.90
N VAL A 61 3.13 -25.10 -1.15
CA VAL A 61 4.11 -24.07 -0.79
C VAL A 61 4.02 -22.85 -1.72
N HIS A 62 3.55 -23.00 -2.97
CA HIS A 62 3.40 -21.88 -3.91
C HIS A 62 2.40 -20.82 -3.46
N ILE A 63 1.45 -21.20 -2.60
CA ILE A 63 0.49 -20.29 -1.97
C ILE A 63 1.20 -19.26 -1.09
N VAL A 64 2.31 -19.67 -0.45
CA VAL A 64 3.11 -18.83 0.47
C VAL A 64 4.35 -18.27 -0.20
N THR A 65 5.03 -19.01 -1.08
CA THR A 65 6.32 -18.61 -1.65
C THR A 65 6.23 -17.69 -2.85
N ARG A 66 5.06 -17.57 -3.52
CA ARG A 66 4.82 -16.67 -4.66
C ARG A 66 6.04 -16.55 -5.60
N LYS A 67 6.40 -17.60 -6.37
CA LYS A 67 7.34 -17.39 -7.50
C LYS A 67 6.65 -16.49 -8.54
N PRO A 68 7.07 -15.22 -8.73
CA PRO A 68 6.35 -14.31 -9.63
C PRO A 68 6.92 -14.42 -11.05
N ARG A 69 6.04 -14.56 -12.05
CA ARG A 69 6.38 -14.43 -13.48
C ARG A 69 7.10 -13.11 -13.79
N VAL A 70 6.76 -12.02 -13.07
CA VAL A 70 7.41 -10.70 -13.21
C VAL A 70 8.89 -10.73 -12.82
N ARG A 71 9.28 -11.52 -11.82
CA ARG A 71 10.70 -11.65 -11.43
C ARG A 71 11.50 -12.33 -12.54
N GLU A 72 10.98 -13.43 -13.07
CA GLU A 72 11.58 -14.18 -14.17
C GLU A 72 11.67 -13.32 -15.45
N GLN A 73 10.65 -12.52 -15.74
CA GLN A 73 10.65 -11.61 -16.90
C GLN A 73 11.71 -10.50 -16.82
N LEU A 74 12.01 -10.01 -15.62
CA LEU A 74 12.95 -8.89 -15.43
C LEU A 74 14.37 -9.34 -15.05
N ASP A 75 14.59 -10.62 -14.77
CA ASP A 75 15.93 -11.16 -14.49
C ASP A 75 16.87 -11.01 -15.70
N ALA A 76 16.34 -11.02 -16.93
CA ALA A 76 17.11 -10.67 -18.13
C ALA A 76 17.71 -9.26 -18.05
N ILE A 77 17.07 -8.33 -17.35
CA ILE A 77 17.56 -6.95 -17.18
C ILE A 77 18.46 -6.84 -15.95
N PHE A 78 18.10 -7.46 -14.83
CA PHE A 78 18.77 -7.23 -13.55
C PHE A 78 19.85 -8.27 -13.23
N GLN A 79 19.77 -9.48 -13.77
CA GLN A 79 20.73 -10.56 -13.60
C GLN A 79 21.21 -11.15 -14.95
N PRO A 80 21.56 -10.34 -15.96
CA PRO A 80 22.03 -10.86 -17.24
C PRO A 80 23.39 -11.56 -17.06
N ARG A 81 23.58 -12.62 -17.82
CA ARG A 81 24.88 -13.28 -18.02
C ARG A 81 25.61 -12.67 -19.21
N ALA A 82 24.89 -12.22 -20.23
CA ALA A 82 25.41 -11.59 -21.43
C ALA A 82 24.68 -10.29 -21.78
N VAL A 83 25.45 -9.23 -22.03
CA VAL A 83 24.94 -7.88 -22.36
C VAL A 83 25.47 -7.39 -23.70
N ALA A 84 24.60 -7.07 -24.65
CA ALA A 84 24.95 -6.41 -25.91
C ALA A 84 24.80 -4.89 -25.82
N VAL A 85 25.83 -4.12 -26.18
CA VAL A 85 25.80 -2.65 -26.19
C VAL A 85 25.69 -2.15 -27.63
N ILE A 86 24.48 -1.76 -28.03
CA ILE A 86 24.13 -1.36 -29.40
C ILE A 86 24.35 0.15 -29.55
N GLY A 87 25.26 0.53 -30.45
CA GLY A 87 25.78 1.90 -30.55
C GLY A 87 27.10 2.11 -29.77
N ALA A 88 27.74 1.03 -29.33
CA ALA A 88 29.08 1.07 -28.75
C ALA A 88 30.08 1.75 -29.69
N THR A 89 30.93 2.63 -29.14
CA THR A 89 31.87 3.43 -29.91
C THR A 89 33.07 3.84 -29.05
N GLU A 90 34.15 4.26 -29.69
CA GLU A 90 35.32 4.82 -29.00
C GLU A 90 35.29 6.35 -28.95
N LYS A 91 34.27 7.00 -29.54
CA LYS A 91 34.15 8.46 -29.48
C LYS A 91 34.11 8.91 -28.02
N ALA A 92 35.06 9.76 -27.63
CA ALA A 92 35.12 10.32 -26.29
C ALA A 92 33.80 11.02 -25.93
N HIS A 93 33.39 10.90 -24.66
CA HIS A 93 32.15 11.49 -24.10
C HIS A 93 30.83 11.04 -24.76
N SER A 94 30.85 9.97 -25.57
CA SER A 94 29.61 9.39 -26.08
C SER A 94 28.98 8.43 -25.07
N VAL A 95 27.64 8.38 -25.07
CA VAL A 95 26.85 7.51 -24.19
C VAL A 95 27.24 6.04 -24.35
N GLY A 96 27.27 5.53 -25.59
CA GLY A 96 27.64 4.14 -25.88
C GLY A 96 29.05 3.76 -25.42
N ARG A 97 30.02 4.71 -25.44
CA ARG A 97 31.35 4.48 -24.87
C ARG A 97 31.29 4.34 -23.36
N ASN A 98 30.60 5.25 -22.66
CA ASN A 98 30.52 5.26 -21.20
C ASN A 98 29.84 3.99 -20.66
N ILE A 99 28.72 3.57 -21.27
CA ILE A 99 28.02 2.34 -20.88
C ILE A 99 28.92 1.13 -21.05
N LEU A 100 29.61 1.01 -22.20
CA LEU A 100 30.55 -0.09 -22.40
C LEU A 100 31.67 -0.08 -21.34
N GLN A 101 32.24 1.09 -21.02
CA GLN A 101 33.27 1.19 -19.99
C GLN A 101 32.77 0.79 -18.60
N ASN A 102 31.54 1.17 -18.25
CA ASN A 102 30.92 0.85 -16.97
C ASN A 102 30.58 -0.65 -16.85
N LEU A 103 30.24 -1.31 -17.96
CA LEU A 103 30.00 -2.75 -18.01
C LEU A 103 31.28 -3.59 -18.02
N LEU A 104 32.44 -3.06 -18.39
CA LEU A 104 33.67 -3.86 -18.44
C LEU A 104 34.29 -4.14 -17.05
N SER A 105 33.90 -3.41 -16.01
CA SER A 105 34.32 -3.66 -14.63
C SER A 105 33.41 -2.91 -13.65
N PRO A 106 32.85 -3.55 -12.61
CA PRO A 106 33.15 -4.90 -12.10
C PRO A 106 32.20 -6.02 -12.58
N PHE A 107 31.34 -5.78 -13.57
CA PHE A 107 30.39 -6.79 -14.06
C PHE A 107 31.13 -8.05 -14.56
N GLY A 108 30.80 -9.20 -13.99
CA GLY A 108 31.45 -10.49 -14.28
C GLY A 108 30.83 -11.26 -15.45
N GLY A 109 29.85 -10.70 -16.15
CA GLY A 109 29.21 -11.31 -17.31
C GLY A 109 29.89 -10.98 -18.64
N ALA A 110 29.43 -11.61 -19.72
CA ALA A 110 29.90 -11.33 -21.07
C ALA A 110 29.36 -9.99 -21.58
N VAL A 111 30.21 -9.19 -22.22
CA VAL A 111 29.84 -7.88 -22.77
C VAL A 111 30.21 -7.81 -24.25
N TYR A 112 29.21 -7.59 -25.10
CA TYR A 112 29.35 -7.59 -26.57
C TYR A 112 29.06 -6.20 -27.15
N PRO A 113 30.08 -5.43 -27.58
CA PRO A 113 29.88 -4.22 -28.36
C PRO A 113 29.24 -4.53 -29.72
N VAL A 114 28.19 -3.81 -30.09
CA VAL A 114 27.57 -3.92 -31.43
C VAL A 114 27.77 -2.62 -32.20
N ASN A 115 28.53 -2.72 -33.31
CA ASN A 115 28.85 -1.62 -34.21
C ASN A 115 29.10 -2.13 -35.64
N PRO A 116 28.34 -1.68 -36.66
CA PRO A 116 28.47 -2.18 -38.04
C PRO A 116 29.76 -1.77 -38.75
N LYS A 117 30.51 -0.78 -38.22
CA LYS A 117 31.68 -0.19 -38.89
C LYS A 117 33.02 -0.61 -38.27
N ARG A 118 33.02 -1.27 -37.12
CA ARG A 118 34.23 -1.55 -36.35
C ARG A 118 34.26 -3.00 -35.90
N SER A 119 35.42 -3.64 -36.02
CA SER A 119 35.62 -5.01 -35.52
C SER A 119 36.03 -5.08 -34.04
N HIS A 120 36.45 -3.94 -33.45
CA HIS A 120 36.77 -3.80 -32.03
C HIS A 120 36.33 -2.43 -31.52
N VAL A 121 35.93 -2.38 -30.24
CA VAL A 121 35.63 -1.14 -29.50
C VAL A 121 36.24 -1.28 -28.10
N LEU A 122 37.13 -0.37 -27.72
CA LEU A 122 37.83 -0.39 -26.41
C LEU A 122 38.62 -1.69 -26.15
N GLY A 123 39.18 -2.28 -27.21
CA GLY A 123 39.91 -3.54 -27.12
C GLY A 123 39.05 -4.80 -27.04
N VAL A 124 37.71 -4.66 -27.04
CA VAL A 124 36.76 -5.78 -27.04
C VAL A 124 36.26 -6.04 -28.45
N ARG A 125 36.13 -7.31 -28.84
CA ARG A 125 35.61 -7.70 -30.17
C ARG A 125 34.19 -7.18 -30.34
N ALA A 126 33.96 -6.43 -31.42
CA ALA A 126 32.67 -5.87 -31.76
C ALA A 126 32.01 -6.66 -32.91
N TYR A 127 30.69 -6.73 -32.88
CA TYR A 127 29.88 -7.43 -33.86
C TYR A 127 29.06 -6.44 -34.70
N PRO A 128 28.79 -6.73 -35.98
CA PRO A 128 28.03 -5.81 -36.83
C PRO A 128 26.54 -5.72 -36.45
N SER A 129 26.01 -6.77 -35.83
CA SER A 129 24.62 -6.96 -35.45
C SER A 129 24.54 -7.90 -34.22
N VAL A 130 23.40 -7.96 -33.54
CA VAL A 130 23.19 -8.86 -32.38
C VAL A 130 23.15 -10.31 -32.83
N SER A 131 22.51 -10.56 -33.97
CA SER A 131 22.45 -11.87 -34.64
C SER A 131 23.81 -12.48 -35.00
N ALA A 132 24.87 -11.66 -35.09
CA ALA A 132 26.23 -12.13 -35.37
C ALA A 132 27.00 -12.58 -34.11
N ILE A 133 26.44 -12.39 -32.93
CA ILE A 133 27.03 -12.82 -31.65
C ILE A 133 26.86 -14.34 -31.54
N PRO A 134 27.93 -15.11 -31.25
CA PRO A 134 27.88 -16.58 -31.23
C PRO A 134 27.20 -17.17 -29.97
N GLU A 135 26.94 -16.34 -28.97
CA GLU A 135 26.38 -16.71 -27.67
C GLU A 135 25.03 -16.01 -27.44
N PRO A 136 24.13 -16.62 -26.66
CA PRO A 136 22.85 -16.01 -26.34
C PRO A 136 23.04 -14.72 -25.56
N VAL A 137 22.25 -13.70 -25.89
CA VAL A 137 22.26 -12.38 -25.23
C VAL A 137 21.00 -12.25 -24.39
N ASP A 138 21.15 -11.95 -23.11
CA ASP A 138 20.01 -11.74 -22.21
C ASP A 138 19.50 -10.30 -22.28
N LEU A 139 20.43 -9.34 -22.31
CA LEU A 139 20.15 -7.90 -22.24
C LEU A 139 20.76 -7.14 -23.42
N ALA A 140 19.95 -6.32 -24.09
CA ALA A 140 20.43 -5.31 -25.03
C ALA A 140 20.34 -3.89 -24.45
N VAL A 141 21.39 -3.09 -24.60
CA VAL A 141 21.41 -1.67 -24.24
C VAL A 141 21.54 -0.83 -25.50
N VAL A 142 20.48 -0.10 -25.85
CA VAL A 142 20.35 0.65 -27.11
C VAL A 142 20.69 2.12 -26.89
N THR A 143 21.71 2.60 -27.60
CA THR A 143 22.21 3.99 -27.53
C THR A 143 22.20 4.70 -28.89
N THR A 144 21.46 4.15 -29.87
CA THR A 144 21.35 4.67 -31.24
C THR A 144 20.17 5.65 -31.39
N PRO A 145 20.17 6.58 -32.36
CA PRO A 145 19.07 7.53 -32.57
C PRO A 145 17.69 6.86 -32.65
N ALA A 146 16.64 7.51 -32.13
CA ALA A 146 15.28 6.95 -32.07
C ALA A 146 14.75 6.32 -33.38
N PRO A 147 14.98 6.89 -34.58
CA PRO A 147 14.50 6.30 -35.84
C PRO A 147 15.06 4.91 -36.15
N THR A 148 16.21 4.53 -35.59
CA THR A 148 16.80 3.19 -35.84
C THR A 148 16.29 2.12 -34.88
N VAL A 149 15.66 2.52 -33.77
CA VAL A 149 15.30 1.63 -32.67
C VAL A 149 14.24 0.58 -33.07
N PRO A 150 13.18 0.89 -33.84
CA PRO A 150 12.24 -0.15 -34.27
C PRO A 150 12.90 -1.29 -35.06
N GLY A 151 13.86 -0.97 -35.93
CA GLY A 151 14.61 -1.98 -36.68
C GLY A 151 15.47 -2.86 -35.78
N ILE A 152 16.09 -2.26 -34.75
CA ILE A 152 16.86 -2.98 -33.73
C ILE A 152 15.95 -3.90 -32.91
N MET A 153 14.79 -3.44 -32.46
CA MET A 153 13.86 -4.28 -31.69
C MET A 153 13.40 -5.51 -32.47
N ARG A 154 13.18 -5.37 -33.77
CA ARG A 154 12.86 -6.51 -34.64
C ARG A 154 14.00 -7.53 -34.70
N GLU A 155 15.24 -7.07 -34.76
CA GLU A 155 16.41 -7.96 -34.71
C GLU A 155 16.52 -8.66 -33.35
N LEU A 156 16.32 -7.93 -32.26
CA LEU A 156 16.32 -8.49 -30.90
C LEU A 156 15.27 -9.58 -30.72
N ALA A 157 14.07 -9.37 -31.26
CA ALA A 157 12.98 -10.35 -31.24
C ALA A 157 13.37 -11.63 -31.99
N ALA A 158 13.98 -11.49 -33.17
CA ALA A 158 14.48 -12.63 -33.94
C ALA A 158 15.66 -13.37 -33.27
N ALA A 159 16.45 -12.66 -32.46
CA ALA A 159 17.55 -13.22 -31.67
C ALA A 159 17.12 -13.74 -30.29
N HIS A 160 15.81 -13.73 -29.97
CA HIS A 160 15.24 -14.17 -28.70
C HIS A 160 15.82 -13.46 -27.45
N VAL A 161 16.19 -12.19 -27.59
CA VAL A 161 16.62 -11.35 -26.45
C VAL A 161 15.39 -10.92 -25.66
N THR A 162 15.34 -11.17 -24.36
CA THR A 162 14.15 -10.93 -23.54
C THR A 162 14.20 -9.63 -22.73
N GLY A 163 15.37 -9.00 -22.56
CA GLY A 163 15.53 -7.72 -21.87
C GLY A 163 16.13 -6.62 -22.76
N CYS A 164 15.59 -5.40 -22.67
CA CYS A 164 16.11 -4.24 -23.39
C CYS A 164 16.10 -2.96 -22.53
N ILE A 165 17.18 -2.18 -22.59
CA ILE A 165 17.26 -0.83 -22.04
C ILE A 165 17.44 0.14 -23.20
N ILE A 166 16.48 1.04 -23.40
CA ILE A 166 16.54 2.07 -24.44
C ILE A 166 16.97 3.38 -23.79
N ILE A 167 18.21 3.78 -24.02
CA ILE A 167 18.77 5.01 -23.46
C ILE A 167 18.30 6.24 -24.25
N SER A 168 18.16 6.07 -25.56
CA SER A 168 17.91 7.16 -26.48
C SER A 168 16.59 7.90 -26.22
N ALA A 169 16.64 9.23 -26.31
CA ALA A 169 15.47 10.09 -26.40
C ALA A 169 15.04 10.31 -27.87
N GLY A 170 13.97 11.05 -28.08
CA GLY A 170 13.40 11.37 -29.39
C GLY A 170 12.11 10.63 -29.73
N PHE A 171 11.37 10.14 -28.74
CA PHE A 171 10.11 9.40 -28.91
C PHE A 171 8.89 10.29 -28.60
N ALA A 172 7.92 9.79 -27.81
CA ALA A 172 6.64 10.42 -27.53
C ALA A 172 6.76 11.70 -26.66
N GLU A 173 7.87 11.87 -25.94
CA GLU A 173 8.17 13.02 -25.10
C GLU A 173 8.38 14.32 -25.89
N MET A 174 8.66 14.23 -27.20
CA MET A 174 8.95 15.41 -28.03
C MET A 174 7.68 16.10 -28.54
N GLN A 175 6.60 15.35 -28.85
CA GLN A 175 5.36 15.87 -29.43
C GLN A 175 4.16 14.93 -29.23
N VAL A 176 3.02 15.48 -28.77
CA VAL A 176 1.72 14.76 -28.74
C VAL A 176 1.26 14.49 -30.19
N GLY A 177 1.10 13.21 -30.56
CA GLY A 177 0.59 12.80 -31.88
C GLY A 177 1.58 12.88 -33.05
N GLY A 178 2.87 13.12 -32.79
CA GLY A 178 3.92 13.26 -33.81
C GLY A 178 4.61 11.95 -34.22
N GLU A 179 5.63 12.06 -35.08
CA GLU A 179 6.45 10.94 -35.59
C GLU A 179 7.08 10.09 -34.45
N GLY A 180 7.53 10.73 -33.37
CA GLY A 180 8.10 10.04 -32.20
C GLY A 180 7.15 9.07 -31.51
N ARG A 181 5.83 9.34 -31.51
CA ARG A 181 4.83 8.43 -30.96
C ARG A 181 4.68 7.16 -31.82
N ARG A 182 4.70 7.31 -33.15
CA ARG A 182 4.66 6.17 -34.08
C ARG A 182 5.90 5.28 -33.95
N LEU A 183 7.08 5.90 -33.76
CA LEU A 183 8.31 5.16 -33.49
C LEU A 183 8.19 4.34 -32.21
N LEU A 184 7.62 4.92 -31.14
CA LEU A 184 7.41 4.22 -29.88
C LEU A 184 6.41 3.07 -30.03
N GLU A 185 5.27 3.29 -30.68
CA GLU A 185 4.26 2.25 -30.92
C GLU A 185 4.82 1.07 -31.72
N THR A 186 5.60 1.34 -32.78
CA THR A 186 6.27 0.30 -33.56
C THR A 186 7.32 -0.45 -32.74
N THR A 187 8.04 0.27 -31.87
CA THR A 187 9.04 -0.31 -30.95
C THR A 187 8.37 -1.27 -29.97
N LEU A 188 7.26 -0.84 -29.34
CA LEU A 188 6.49 -1.65 -28.40
C LEU A 188 5.84 -2.86 -29.06
N GLN A 189 5.37 -2.73 -30.31
CA GLN A 189 4.83 -3.87 -31.05
C GLN A 189 5.88 -4.96 -31.25
N HIS A 190 7.07 -4.61 -31.74
CA HIS A 190 8.16 -5.58 -31.90
C HIS A 190 8.64 -6.18 -30.58
N ALA A 191 8.58 -5.40 -29.49
CA ALA A 191 8.88 -5.91 -28.16
C ALA A 191 7.87 -6.99 -27.73
N ARG A 192 6.57 -6.74 -27.92
CA ARG A 192 5.50 -7.72 -27.63
C ARG A 192 5.64 -8.99 -28.47
N ASP A 193 5.88 -8.85 -29.77
CA ASP A 193 6.06 -9.99 -30.69
C ASP A 193 7.23 -10.90 -30.26
N GLY A 194 8.28 -10.31 -29.69
CA GLY A 194 9.47 -11.03 -29.21
C GLY A 194 9.47 -11.39 -27.72
N GLY A 195 8.43 -11.03 -26.95
CA GLY A 195 8.41 -11.20 -25.50
C GLY A 195 9.48 -10.38 -24.75
N ILE A 196 9.88 -9.23 -25.30
CA ILE A 196 10.95 -8.36 -24.78
C ILE A 196 10.38 -7.35 -23.80
N ARG A 197 10.97 -7.27 -22.60
CA ARG A 197 10.68 -6.19 -21.63
C ARG A 197 11.62 -5.01 -21.80
N ILE A 198 11.09 -3.78 -21.73
CA ILE A 198 11.82 -2.53 -21.99
C ILE A 198 11.84 -1.62 -20.74
N ILE A 199 13.04 -1.19 -20.35
CA ILE A 199 13.24 0.01 -19.51
C ILE A 199 13.65 1.20 -20.38
N GLY A 200 13.00 2.35 -20.17
CA GLY A 200 13.13 3.55 -21.00
C GLY A 200 11.87 3.84 -21.82
N PRO A 201 11.97 4.51 -22.98
CA PRO A 201 13.16 5.17 -23.52
C PRO A 201 13.55 6.41 -22.69
N ASN A 202 14.56 7.16 -23.14
CA ASN A 202 15.01 8.41 -22.52
C ASN A 202 15.36 8.22 -21.03
N CYS A 203 16.21 7.25 -20.73
CA CYS A 203 16.60 6.92 -19.36
C CYS A 203 18.11 6.95 -19.18
N LEU A 204 18.58 7.01 -17.93
CA LEU A 204 20.00 6.89 -17.60
C LEU A 204 20.53 5.45 -17.79
N GLY A 205 19.66 4.45 -17.58
CA GLY A 205 20.00 3.03 -17.53
C GLY A 205 19.79 2.42 -16.13
N VAL A 206 20.42 1.26 -15.91
CA VAL A 206 20.23 0.42 -14.71
C VAL A 206 21.55 0.05 -14.06
N LEU A 207 21.59 0.06 -12.72
CA LEU A 207 22.69 -0.48 -11.93
C LEU A 207 22.16 -1.57 -10.98
N ASN A 208 22.90 -2.67 -10.88
CA ASN A 208 22.71 -3.70 -9.86
C ASN A 208 24.02 -3.87 -9.09
N MET A 209 24.06 -3.35 -7.86
CA MET A 209 25.25 -3.35 -7.01
C MET A 209 25.58 -4.75 -6.46
N THR A 210 24.63 -5.69 -6.53
CA THR A 210 24.87 -7.08 -6.11
C THR A 210 25.75 -7.83 -7.11
N THR A 211 25.54 -7.62 -8.41
CA THR A 211 26.30 -8.26 -9.50
C THR A 211 27.43 -7.38 -10.03
N GLY A 212 27.47 -6.10 -9.64
CA GLY A 212 28.40 -5.11 -10.18
C GLY A 212 28.00 -4.59 -11.57
N MET A 213 26.81 -4.93 -12.06
CA MET A 213 26.32 -4.48 -13.36
C MET A 213 26.02 -2.98 -13.33
N ASN A 214 26.65 -2.23 -14.24
CA ASN A 214 26.35 -0.82 -14.49
C ASN A 214 26.05 -0.58 -15.98
N ALA A 215 24.81 -0.84 -16.38
CA ALA A 215 24.28 -0.60 -17.72
C ALA A 215 23.75 0.85 -17.85
N SER A 216 24.57 1.82 -17.43
CA SER A 216 24.20 3.24 -17.42
C SER A 216 25.37 4.12 -17.86
N PHE A 217 25.08 5.36 -18.24
CA PHE A 217 26.11 6.38 -18.53
C PHE A 217 26.35 7.35 -17.37
N GLY A 218 25.96 6.95 -16.14
CA GLY A 218 26.31 7.67 -14.91
C GLY A 218 27.81 7.68 -14.62
N PRO A 219 28.26 8.51 -13.66
CA PRO A 219 29.68 8.67 -13.35
C PRO A 219 30.34 7.33 -12.97
N LYS A 220 31.59 7.14 -13.38
CA LYS A 220 32.37 5.98 -12.98
C LYS A 220 32.84 6.17 -11.54
N ALA A 221 32.12 5.63 -10.57
CA ALA A 221 32.50 5.63 -9.17
C ALA A 221 32.45 4.21 -8.61
N GLU A 222 33.33 3.92 -7.64
CA GLU A 222 33.18 2.74 -6.77
C GLU A 222 32.01 2.99 -5.83
N TYR A 223 30.81 2.65 -6.29
CA TYR A 223 29.61 2.82 -5.50
C TYR A 223 29.62 1.88 -4.31
N VAL A 224 29.23 2.40 -3.15
CA VAL A 224 29.05 1.59 -1.94
C VAL A 224 27.86 0.67 -2.18
N LYS A 225 28.05 -0.63 -1.92
CA LYS A 225 26.94 -1.60 -1.91
C LYS A 225 26.09 -1.33 -0.67
N GLY A 226 24.78 -1.21 -0.85
CA GLY A 226 23.82 -1.08 0.26
C GLY A 226 22.55 -1.88 0.00
N ASP A 227 21.50 -1.56 0.75
CA ASP A 227 20.22 -2.27 0.75
C ASP A 227 19.02 -1.37 0.42
N VAL A 228 19.25 -0.14 -0.05
CA VAL A 228 18.22 0.76 -0.57
C VAL A 228 18.10 0.62 -2.09
N ALA A 229 16.90 0.40 -2.61
CA ALA A 229 16.66 0.50 -4.05
C ALA A 229 16.23 1.93 -4.43
N LEU A 230 16.88 2.51 -5.43
CA LEU A 230 16.56 3.83 -5.98
C LEU A 230 15.85 3.69 -7.33
N LEU A 231 14.60 4.15 -7.41
CA LEU A 231 13.81 4.15 -8.64
C LEU A 231 13.52 5.61 -9.03
N SER A 232 13.66 5.98 -10.30
CA SER A 232 13.45 7.38 -10.70
C SER A 232 13.04 7.53 -12.15
N GLN A 233 12.03 8.37 -12.42
CA GLN A 233 11.76 8.84 -13.78
C GLN A 233 12.78 9.89 -14.25
N SER A 234 13.46 10.59 -13.33
CA SER A 234 14.49 11.58 -13.67
C SER A 234 15.90 10.99 -13.58
N GLY A 235 16.58 10.89 -14.72
CA GLY A 235 17.98 10.44 -14.78
C GLY A 235 18.96 11.41 -14.10
N ALA A 236 18.70 12.73 -14.18
CA ALA A 236 19.56 13.74 -13.55
C ALA A 236 19.56 13.61 -12.02
N LEU A 237 18.39 13.36 -11.42
CA LEU A 237 18.29 13.14 -9.97
C LEU A 237 18.94 11.85 -9.51
N VAL A 238 18.96 10.81 -10.34
CA VAL A 238 19.73 9.59 -10.05
C VAL A 238 21.21 9.93 -9.94
N CYS A 239 21.77 10.68 -10.89
CA CYS A 239 23.17 11.09 -10.83
C CYS A 239 23.48 11.91 -9.57
N SER A 240 22.62 12.87 -9.21
CA SER A 240 22.81 13.68 -8.00
C SER A 240 22.72 12.87 -6.71
N MET A 241 21.78 11.92 -6.62
CA MET A 241 21.64 11.06 -5.45
C MET A 241 22.82 10.09 -5.31
N LEU A 242 23.29 9.53 -6.43
CA LEU A 242 24.48 8.66 -6.44
C LEU A 242 25.74 9.38 -5.99
N ASP A 243 25.96 10.61 -6.46
CA ASP A 243 27.08 11.44 -6.02
C ASP A 243 26.98 11.78 -4.53
N TRP A 244 25.77 12.18 -4.08
CA TRP A 244 25.52 12.49 -2.67
C TRP A 244 25.70 11.28 -1.75
N SER A 245 25.31 10.08 -2.17
CA SER A 245 25.43 8.89 -1.33
C SER A 245 26.89 8.52 -1.04
N LEU A 246 27.82 8.82 -1.95
CA LEU A 246 29.26 8.67 -1.72
C LEU A 246 29.74 9.58 -0.58
N LYS A 247 29.29 10.84 -0.55
CA LYS A 247 29.60 11.80 0.52
C LYS A 247 29.00 11.38 1.88
N GLU A 248 27.82 10.76 1.85
CA GLU A 248 27.13 10.31 3.05
C GLU A 248 27.48 8.88 3.48
N ARG A 249 28.31 8.18 2.68
CA ARG A 249 28.81 6.81 2.93
C ARG A 249 27.71 5.76 3.08
N PHE A 250 26.64 5.85 2.29
CA PHE A 250 25.66 4.77 2.18
C PHE A 250 25.49 4.34 0.71
N GLY A 251 25.02 3.10 0.54
CA GLY A 251 24.93 2.44 -0.75
C GLY A 251 23.52 2.12 -1.19
N PHE A 252 23.38 1.82 -2.48
CA PHE A 252 22.14 1.27 -3.05
C PHE A 252 22.30 -0.23 -3.34
N SER A 253 21.20 -0.96 -3.35
CA SER A 253 21.15 -2.34 -3.87
C SER A 253 20.98 -2.33 -5.38
N LYS A 254 20.05 -1.51 -5.87
CA LYS A 254 19.67 -1.34 -7.27
C LYS A 254 19.33 0.11 -7.55
N VAL A 255 19.62 0.54 -8.77
CA VAL A 255 19.30 1.89 -9.25
C VAL A 255 18.69 1.78 -10.62
N VAL A 256 17.49 2.31 -10.79
CA VAL A 256 16.73 2.22 -12.04
C VAL A 256 16.26 3.60 -12.46
N SER A 257 16.70 4.02 -13.64
CA SER A 257 16.10 5.15 -14.33
C SER A 257 15.05 4.63 -15.30
N LEU A 258 13.78 4.96 -15.07
CA LEU A 258 12.66 4.53 -15.92
C LEU A 258 12.54 5.36 -17.20
N GLY A 259 13.02 6.62 -17.16
CA GLY A 259 12.80 7.58 -18.22
C GLY A 259 11.31 7.77 -18.47
N THR A 260 10.90 7.59 -19.73
CA THR A 260 9.49 7.75 -20.15
C THR A 260 8.58 6.62 -19.64
N MET A 261 9.13 5.50 -19.17
CA MET A 261 8.36 4.38 -18.60
C MET A 261 7.33 3.82 -19.61
N CYS A 262 7.80 3.37 -20.78
CA CYS A 262 6.92 2.94 -21.88
C CYS A 262 6.38 1.50 -21.80
N ASP A 263 7.04 0.64 -21.01
CA ASP A 263 6.66 -0.76 -20.78
C ASP A 263 6.83 -1.11 -19.30
N VAL A 264 8.07 -1.33 -18.84
CA VAL A 264 8.33 -1.63 -17.43
C VAL A 264 7.97 -0.41 -16.58
N ASP A 265 7.03 -0.59 -15.66
CA ASP A 265 6.44 0.48 -14.86
C ASP A 265 6.76 0.38 -13.36
N TRP A 266 6.11 1.22 -12.56
CA TRP A 266 6.26 1.19 -11.10
C TRP A 266 5.83 -0.13 -10.48
N ALA A 267 4.74 -0.73 -10.95
CA ALA A 267 4.19 -1.95 -10.37
C ALA A 267 5.16 -3.12 -10.58
N ASP A 268 5.73 -3.21 -11.78
CA ASP A 268 6.76 -4.19 -12.13
C ASP A 268 8.01 -4.06 -11.25
N LEU A 269 8.56 -2.85 -11.13
CA LEU A 269 9.78 -2.61 -10.35
C LEU A 269 9.54 -2.78 -8.85
N ILE A 270 8.40 -2.34 -8.32
CA ILE A 270 8.05 -2.51 -6.91
C ILE A 270 7.96 -4.00 -6.58
N ARG A 271 7.29 -4.82 -7.41
CA ARG A 271 7.24 -6.27 -7.19
C ARG A 271 8.61 -6.92 -7.30
N TYR A 272 9.40 -6.56 -8.32
CA TYR A 272 10.75 -7.09 -8.52
C TYR A 272 11.65 -6.84 -7.31
N VAL A 273 11.73 -5.57 -6.88
CA VAL A 273 12.52 -5.15 -5.73
C VAL A 273 11.90 -5.65 -4.42
N GLY A 274 10.58 -5.77 -4.35
CA GLY A 274 9.83 -6.32 -3.23
C GLY A 274 10.23 -7.76 -2.87
N GLU A 275 10.57 -8.56 -3.87
CA GLU A 275 11.01 -9.96 -3.71
C GLU A 275 12.54 -10.12 -3.65
N ASP A 276 13.31 -9.04 -3.86
CA ASP A 276 14.78 -9.06 -3.79
C ASP A 276 15.28 -9.02 -2.33
N PRO A 277 15.91 -10.08 -1.80
CA PRO A 277 16.37 -10.10 -0.40
C PRO A 277 17.48 -9.09 -0.12
N HIS A 278 18.17 -8.57 -1.15
CA HIS A 278 19.21 -7.56 -0.98
C HIS A 278 18.67 -6.14 -0.84
N SER A 279 17.41 -5.91 -1.21
CA SER A 279 16.75 -4.61 -1.07
C SER A 279 15.84 -4.64 0.16
N LYS A 280 16.13 -3.83 1.17
CA LYS A 280 15.32 -3.68 2.38
C LYS A 280 14.36 -2.50 2.33
N SER A 281 14.62 -1.51 1.47
CA SER A 281 13.77 -0.33 1.29
C SER A 281 13.78 0.16 -0.15
N ILE A 282 12.76 0.93 -0.52
CA ILE A 282 12.60 1.51 -1.86
C ILE A 282 12.42 3.02 -1.72
N VAL A 283 13.18 3.77 -2.51
CA VAL A 283 13.12 5.23 -2.59
C VAL A 283 12.86 5.59 -4.04
N ALA A 284 11.81 6.38 -4.28
CA ALA A 284 11.32 6.67 -5.60
C ALA A 284 11.13 8.17 -5.86
N TYR A 285 11.63 8.64 -7.00
CA TYR A 285 11.29 9.94 -7.57
C TYR A 285 10.27 9.77 -8.70
N MET A 286 9.05 10.25 -8.47
CA MET A 286 7.91 10.02 -9.35
C MET A 286 7.41 11.34 -9.95
N GLU A 287 7.28 11.38 -11.26
CA GLU A 287 6.63 12.46 -12.02
C GLU A 287 5.20 12.08 -12.39
N SER A 288 4.95 10.82 -12.74
CA SER A 288 3.64 10.26 -13.06
C SER A 288 3.47 8.86 -12.46
N ILE A 289 2.24 8.50 -12.06
CA ILE A 289 1.94 7.17 -11.51
C ILE A 289 1.77 6.10 -12.61
N GLY A 290 1.42 6.49 -13.85
CA GLY A 290 1.08 5.53 -14.89
C GLY A 290 -0.26 4.84 -14.59
N ASP A 291 -0.28 3.50 -14.61
CA ASP A 291 -1.43 2.72 -14.16
C ASP A 291 -1.51 2.73 -12.63
N ALA A 292 -2.41 3.56 -12.10
CA ALA A 292 -2.61 3.69 -10.65
C ALA A 292 -3.11 2.40 -9.99
N ARG A 293 -3.86 1.54 -10.70
CA ARG A 293 -4.40 0.29 -10.15
C ARG A 293 -3.26 -0.69 -9.90
N SER A 294 -2.45 -0.92 -10.93
CA SER A 294 -1.27 -1.78 -10.85
C SER A 294 -0.28 -1.26 -9.81
N PHE A 295 -0.07 0.07 -9.73
CA PHE A 295 0.75 0.68 -8.69
C PHE A 295 0.22 0.41 -7.28
N ILE A 296 -1.07 0.68 -7.01
CA ILE A 296 -1.68 0.46 -5.69
C ILE A 296 -1.55 -1.01 -5.28
N SER A 297 -1.82 -1.91 -6.22
CA SER A 297 -1.70 -3.36 -6.02
C SER A 297 -0.28 -3.75 -5.57
N ALA A 298 0.73 -3.37 -6.36
CA ALA A 298 2.13 -3.69 -6.09
C ALA A 298 2.63 -3.02 -4.80
N ALA A 299 2.29 -1.76 -4.58
CA ALA A 299 2.70 -1.02 -3.39
C ALA A 299 2.10 -1.63 -2.12
N ARG A 300 0.79 -1.96 -2.10
CA ARG A 300 0.14 -2.64 -0.96
C ARG A 300 0.76 -3.99 -0.67
N GLU A 301 1.15 -4.72 -1.70
CA GLU A 301 1.81 -6.02 -1.51
C GLU A 301 3.17 -5.85 -0.81
N VAL A 302 3.95 -4.85 -1.21
CA VAL A 302 5.36 -4.70 -0.77
C VAL A 302 5.51 -3.90 0.52
N ALA A 303 4.67 -2.88 0.74
CA ALA A 303 4.75 -1.92 1.84
C ALA A 303 4.78 -2.56 3.23
N ILE A 304 4.09 -3.69 3.40
CA ILE A 304 4.08 -4.45 4.66
C ILE A 304 5.48 -4.95 5.06
N THR A 305 6.28 -5.32 4.06
CA THR A 305 7.61 -5.90 4.25
C THR A 305 8.73 -4.87 4.11
N LYS A 306 8.59 -3.92 3.18
CA LYS A 306 9.65 -2.98 2.81
C LYS A 306 9.09 -1.57 2.72
N PRO A 307 9.69 -0.59 3.42
CA PRO A 307 9.27 0.80 3.29
C PRO A 307 9.47 1.29 1.86
N LEU A 308 8.43 1.91 1.31
CA LEU A 308 8.43 2.58 0.01
C LEU A 308 8.24 4.09 0.24
N VAL A 309 9.29 4.86 -0.05
CA VAL A 309 9.33 6.31 0.11
C VAL A 309 9.27 6.97 -1.27
N VAL A 310 8.33 7.88 -1.48
CA VAL A 310 8.11 8.56 -2.76
C VAL A 310 8.21 10.07 -2.56
N ILE A 311 8.90 10.75 -3.47
CA ILE A 311 8.63 12.16 -3.74
C ILE A 311 7.86 12.25 -5.06
N LYS A 312 6.72 12.94 -5.03
CA LYS A 312 5.87 13.18 -6.22
C LYS A 312 6.05 14.61 -6.70
N ALA A 313 6.64 14.77 -7.88
CA ALA A 313 6.74 16.07 -8.55
C ALA A 313 5.36 16.52 -9.10
N GLY A 314 5.19 17.83 -9.35
CA GLY A 314 3.96 18.35 -9.95
C GLY A 314 2.78 18.55 -8.99
N ARG A 315 3.04 18.95 -7.74
CA ARG A 315 2.01 19.12 -6.69
C ARG A 315 0.97 20.19 -6.99
N THR A 316 1.41 21.31 -7.58
CA THR A 316 0.55 22.45 -7.87
C THR A 316 0.06 22.35 -9.31
N LEU A 317 -1.09 22.97 -9.64
CA LEU A 317 -1.59 23.01 -11.02
C LEU A 317 -0.54 23.50 -12.02
N ALA A 318 0.24 24.52 -11.65
CA ALA A 318 1.32 25.04 -12.48
C ALA A 318 2.46 24.03 -12.68
N ALA A 319 2.90 23.36 -11.60
CA ALA A 319 3.95 22.34 -11.69
C ALA A 319 3.48 21.07 -12.39
N ALA A 320 2.20 20.69 -12.21
CA ALA A 320 1.56 19.59 -12.91
C ALA A 320 1.50 19.85 -14.41
N ALA A 321 1.11 21.06 -14.84
CA ALA A 321 1.13 21.44 -16.25
C ALA A 321 2.55 21.41 -16.85
N ALA A 322 3.56 21.84 -16.10
CA ALA A 322 4.96 21.73 -16.52
C ALA A 322 5.43 20.27 -16.64
N ALA A 323 5.09 19.42 -15.68
CA ALA A 323 5.40 17.99 -15.71
C ALA A 323 4.65 17.25 -16.84
N ALA A 324 3.38 17.60 -17.08
CA ALA A 324 2.59 17.03 -18.17
C ALA A 324 3.14 17.42 -19.54
N SER A 325 3.65 18.64 -19.70
CA SER A 325 4.35 19.07 -20.93
C SER A 325 5.68 18.34 -21.13
N HIS A 326 6.31 17.88 -20.05
CA HIS A 326 7.57 17.14 -20.07
C HIS A 326 7.40 15.62 -20.27
N THR A 327 6.26 15.05 -19.86
CA THR A 327 6.00 13.59 -19.86
C THR A 327 4.87 13.14 -20.80
N GLY A 328 4.02 14.05 -21.24
CA GLY A 328 2.86 13.77 -22.09
C GLY A 328 1.66 13.10 -21.40
N ASN A 329 1.67 12.97 -20.07
CA ASN A 329 0.62 12.25 -19.32
C ASN A 329 -0.35 13.19 -18.57
N LEU A 330 -1.63 12.79 -18.51
CA LEU A 330 -2.68 13.51 -17.78
C LEU A 330 -2.53 13.33 -16.26
N THR A 331 -2.56 14.43 -15.49
CA THR A 331 -2.40 14.41 -14.02
C THR A 331 -3.73 14.54 -13.30
N GLY A 332 -4.05 13.59 -12.41
CA GLY A 332 -5.18 13.65 -11.48
C GLY A 332 -4.94 14.60 -10.31
N SER A 333 -5.85 14.63 -9.34
CA SER A 333 -5.76 15.52 -8.18
C SER A 333 -4.61 15.13 -7.23
N ASP A 334 -3.77 16.09 -6.82
CA ASP A 334 -2.69 15.85 -5.85
C ASP A 334 -3.22 15.36 -4.49
N ALA A 335 -4.40 15.86 -4.07
CA ALA A 335 -5.05 15.45 -2.84
C ALA A 335 -5.56 13.99 -2.91
N VAL A 336 -5.97 13.55 -4.09
CA VAL A 336 -6.36 12.14 -4.33
C VAL A 336 -5.12 11.26 -4.34
N LEU A 337 -4.03 11.69 -4.97
CA LEU A 337 -2.74 10.97 -4.94
C LEU A 337 -2.18 10.83 -3.51
N ASP A 338 -2.34 11.84 -2.65
CA ASP A 338 -1.99 11.73 -1.23
C ASP A 338 -2.79 10.62 -0.54
N GLU A 339 -4.06 10.43 -0.90
CA GLU A 339 -4.85 9.31 -0.41
C GLU A 339 -4.43 7.98 -1.04
N VAL A 340 -4.02 7.94 -2.30
CA VAL A 340 -3.44 6.75 -2.96
C VAL A 340 -2.27 6.24 -2.15
N PHE A 341 -1.28 7.09 -1.90
CA PHE A 341 -0.08 6.70 -1.16
C PHE A 341 -0.42 6.24 0.26
N ARG A 342 -1.35 6.92 0.94
CA ARG A 342 -1.83 6.49 2.26
C ARG A 342 -2.51 5.13 2.20
N ARG A 343 -3.36 4.88 1.20
CA ARG A 343 -4.14 3.65 1.02
C ARG A 343 -3.26 2.46 0.64
N CYS A 344 -2.10 2.70 0.03
CA CYS A 344 -1.17 1.65 -0.37
C CYS A 344 0.08 1.51 0.51
N GLY A 345 0.15 2.24 1.63
CA GLY A 345 1.29 2.13 2.55
C GLY A 345 2.57 2.70 1.95
N VAL A 346 2.48 3.84 1.27
CA VAL A 346 3.63 4.58 0.71
C VAL A 346 3.87 5.84 1.52
N LEU A 347 5.12 6.05 1.93
CA LEU A 347 5.53 7.30 2.58
C LEU A 347 5.81 8.35 1.53
N ARG A 348 4.92 9.33 1.41
CA ARG A 348 5.21 10.53 0.62
C ARG A 348 6.06 11.52 1.43
N VAL A 349 7.10 12.06 0.80
CA VAL A 349 7.86 13.21 1.30
C VAL A 349 7.71 14.40 0.35
N ASP A 350 7.85 15.60 0.89
CA ASP A 350 7.54 16.84 0.14
C ASP A 350 8.77 17.55 -0.41
N ARG A 351 9.96 17.18 0.07
CA ARG A 351 11.22 17.84 -0.26
C ARG A 351 12.26 16.84 -0.70
N ILE A 352 13.12 17.27 -1.61
CA ILE A 352 14.19 16.41 -2.15
C ILE A 352 15.21 16.04 -1.06
N ASP A 353 15.53 16.98 -0.16
CA ASP A 353 16.37 16.69 1.00
C ASP A 353 15.71 15.68 1.92
N ASP A 354 14.38 15.75 2.12
CA ASP A 354 13.66 14.76 2.93
C ASP A 354 13.74 13.35 2.32
N LEU A 355 13.67 13.22 0.99
CA LEU A 355 13.85 11.94 0.30
C LEU A 355 15.24 11.35 0.58
N PHE A 356 16.27 12.17 0.43
CA PHE A 356 17.68 11.81 0.59
C PHE A 356 17.98 11.42 2.04
N LEU A 357 17.51 12.25 2.98
CA LEU A 357 17.69 12.01 4.41
C LEU A 357 16.92 10.78 4.90
N THR A 358 15.70 10.55 4.41
CA THR A 358 14.93 9.35 4.74
C THR A 358 15.61 8.10 4.19
N ALA A 359 16.12 8.14 2.95
CA ALA A 359 16.88 7.04 2.36
C ALA A 359 18.08 6.66 3.24
N ARG A 360 18.83 7.66 3.71
CA ARG A 360 19.97 7.46 4.62
C ARG A 360 19.57 6.83 5.95
N VAL A 361 18.48 7.29 6.58
CA VAL A 361 17.97 6.68 7.82
C VAL A 361 17.58 5.22 7.60
N LEU A 362 16.84 4.93 6.52
CA LEU A 362 16.43 3.57 6.19
C LEU A 362 17.61 2.63 5.87
N ALA A 363 18.71 3.16 5.35
CA ALA A 363 19.94 2.41 5.10
C ALA A 363 20.72 2.07 6.38
N GLN A 364 20.64 2.93 7.40
CA GLN A 364 21.56 2.92 8.55
C GLN A 364 20.92 2.54 9.88
N GLN A 365 19.59 2.70 10.02
CA GLN A 365 18.88 2.54 11.29
C GLN A 365 17.56 1.76 11.13
N PRO A 366 17.12 1.04 12.18
CA PRO A 366 15.76 0.50 12.19
C PRO A 366 14.74 1.65 12.14
N ARG A 367 13.54 1.34 11.63
CA ARG A 367 12.42 2.31 11.62
C ARG A 367 11.89 2.55 13.04
N PRO A 368 11.47 3.77 13.38
CA PRO A 368 10.87 4.08 14.67
C PRO A 368 9.52 3.37 14.83
N GLN A 369 9.39 2.51 15.82
CA GLN A 369 8.17 1.70 16.02
C GLN A 369 6.99 2.49 16.59
N GLY A 370 7.25 3.68 17.14
CA GLY A 370 6.25 4.56 17.68
C GLY A 370 6.67 6.03 17.62
N LYS A 371 5.87 6.87 18.27
CA LYS A 371 5.96 8.33 18.17
C LYS A 371 6.83 9.00 19.24
N HIS A 372 7.29 8.27 20.24
CA HIS A 372 7.96 8.81 21.43
C HIS A 372 9.48 8.92 21.22
N LEU A 373 9.97 10.15 21.09
CA LEU A 373 11.38 10.44 20.89
C LEU A 373 12.00 11.01 22.17
N THR A 374 13.10 10.42 22.63
CA THR A 374 13.94 11.01 23.67
C THR A 374 14.99 11.91 23.02
N ILE A 375 15.10 13.16 23.45
CA ILE A 375 16.09 14.10 22.93
C ILE A 375 17.18 14.28 23.99
N ILE A 376 18.45 14.08 23.64
CA ILE A 376 19.61 14.36 24.50
C ILE A 376 20.35 15.55 23.90
N THR A 377 20.67 16.57 24.67
CA THR A 377 21.30 17.80 24.15
C THR A 377 22.24 18.45 25.16
N ASN A 378 23.31 19.11 24.71
CA ASN A 378 24.12 20.03 25.55
C ASN A 378 23.67 21.50 25.44
N ALA A 379 22.62 21.77 24.67
CA ALA A 379 22.09 23.10 24.47
C ALA A 379 20.55 23.09 24.38
N GLY A 380 19.90 23.86 25.25
CA GLY A 380 18.45 23.96 25.31
C GLY A 380 17.79 24.46 24.02
N GLY A 381 18.36 25.47 23.35
CA GLY A 381 17.78 26.08 22.14
C GLY A 381 17.47 25.07 21.01
N PRO A 382 18.48 24.34 20.50
CA PRO A 382 18.26 23.25 19.54
C PRO A 382 17.30 22.16 20.02
N GLY A 383 17.34 21.81 21.31
CA GLY A 383 16.42 20.84 21.91
C GLY A 383 14.96 21.27 21.85
N ILE A 384 14.68 22.56 22.09
CA ILE A 384 13.34 23.15 22.01
C ILE A 384 12.84 23.16 20.56
N LEU A 385 13.66 23.61 19.59
CA LEU A 385 13.26 23.60 18.18
C LEU A 385 12.99 22.19 17.65
N ALA A 386 13.79 21.21 18.08
CA ALA A 386 13.55 19.80 17.76
C ALA A 386 12.25 19.27 18.38
N ALA A 387 11.91 19.70 19.60
CA ALA A 387 10.66 19.35 20.26
C ALA A 387 9.44 19.99 19.59
N ASP A 388 9.53 21.26 19.19
CA ASP A 388 8.47 21.97 18.47
C ASP A 388 8.13 21.26 17.15
N GLU A 389 9.14 20.96 16.33
CA GLU A 389 8.96 20.23 15.07
C GLU A 389 8.40 18.81 15.32
N LEU A 390 8.91 18.11 16.34
CA LEU A 390 8.44 16.77 16.71
C LEU A 390 6.93 16.79 17.02
N VAL A 391 6.49 17.68 17.91
CA VAL A 391 5.09 17.77 18.33
C VAL A 391 4.19 18.27 17.21
N ALA A 392 4.62 19.29 16.45
CA ALA A 392 3.86 19.82 15.32
C ALA A 392 3.61 18.77 14.23
N GLY A 393 4.56 17.86 13.99
CA GLY A 393 4.40 16.74 13.05
C GLY A 393 3.71 15.50 13.63
N GLY A 394 3.15 15.57 14.84
CA GLY A 394 2.36 14.50 15.47
C GLY A 394 3.18 13.47 16.27
N GLY A 395 4.48 13.70 16.43
CA GLY A 395 5.33 12.98 17.37
C GLY A 395 5.07 13.40 18.82
N ALA A 396 5.74 12.74 19.76
CA ALA A 396 5.69 13.10 21.17
C ALA A 396 7.06 12.97 21.82
N LEU A 397 7.36 13.84 22.78
CA LEU A 397 8.50 13.63 23.67
C LEU A 397 8.21 12.42 24.57
N THR A 398 9.17 11.52 24.71
CA THR A 398 9.12 10.44 25.69
C THR A 398 8.85 10.97 27.10
N GLN A 399 7.87 10.39 27.78
CA GLN A 399 7.72 10.55 29.22
C GLN A 399 8.69 9.61 29.94
N LEU A 400 9.82 10.16 30.39
CA LEU A 400 10.87 9.39 31.05
C LEU A 400 10.34 8.68 32.30
N SER A 401 10.63 7.39 32.43
CA SER A 401 10.24 6.60 33.60
C SER A 401 10.92 7.11 34.88
N ALA A 402 10.37 6.77 36.05
CA ALA A 402 10.98 7.14 37.33
C ALA A 402 12.37 6.50 37.49
N GLU A 403 12.52 5.26 37.01
CA GLU A 403 13.77 4.50 36.98
C GLU A 403 14.80 5.17 36.06
N THR A 404 14.39 5.59 34.86
CA THR A 404 15.26 6.33 33.93
C THR A 404 15.74 7.63 34.56
N LYS A 405 14.85 8.41 35.19
CA LYS A 405 15.24 9.66 35.86
C LYS A 405 16.23 9.42 36.99
N GLN A 406 16.00 8.41 37.83
CA GLN A 406 16.92 8.05 38.92
C GLN A 406 18.29 7.61 38.38
N ALA A 407 18.32 6.84 37.28
CA ALA A 407 19.56 6.44 36.63
C ALA A 407 20.32 7.63 36.02
N LEU A 408 19.60 8.60 35.44
CA LEU A 408 20.18 9.86 34.96
C LEU A 408 20.71 10.71 36.12
N ASP A 409 20.00 10.82 37.24
CA ASP A 409 20.44 11.53 38.44
C ASP A 409 21.76 10.99 39.02
N ALA A 410 22.00 9.69 38.87
CA ALA A 410 23.23 9.06 39.34
C ALA A 410 24.46 9.36 38.46
N VAL A 411 24.26 9.81 37.21
CA VAL A 411 25.35 10.00 36.25
C VAL A 411 25.50 11.44 35.76
N LEU A 412 24.42 12.21 35.69
CA LEU A 412 24.40 13.59 35.24
C LEU A 412 24.55 14.58 36.41
N PRO A 413 25.06 15.80 36.16
CA PRO A 413 25.09 16.86 37.17
C PRO A 413 23.68 17.20 37.66
N ALA A 414 23.53 17.57 38.94
CA ALA A 414 22.22 17.87 39.54
C ALA A 414 21.38 18.94 38.79
N ALA A 415 22.04 19.79 38.00
CA ALA A 415 21.43 20.86 37.22
C ALA A 415 20.89 20.42 35.84
N TRP A 416 20.95 19.13 35.49
CA TRP A 416 20.32 18.63 34.27
C TRP A 416 18.80 18.88 34.31
N SER A 417 18.14 18.87 33.15
CA SER A 417 16.74 19.33 33.02
C SER A 417 15.67 18.57 33.84
N HIS A 418 15.93 17.34 34.30
CA HIS A 418 14.95 16.42 34.91
C HIS A 418 13.72 16.11 34.01
N ALA A 419 13.85 16.38 32.72
CA ALA A 419 12.78 16.31 31.72
C ALA A 419 13.32 15.80 30.37
N ASN A 420 12.43 15.76 29.37
CA ASN A 420 12.79 15.55 27.97
C ASN A 420 12.49 16.87 27.23
N PRO A 421 13.44 17.51 26.54
CA PRO A 421 14.83 17.09 26.27
C PRO A 421 15.70 16.90 27.53
N VAL A 422 16.50 15.83 27.55
CA VAL A 422 17.55 15.56 28.54
C VAL A 422 18.72 16.49 28.26
N ASP A 423 18.70 17.68 28.87
CA ASP A 423 19.80 18.63 28.81
C ASP A 423 20.97 18.19 29.70
N VAL A 424 22.08 17.75 29.09
CA VAL A 424 23.30 17.30 29.77
C VAL A 424 24.24 18.45 30.14
N ILE A 425 23.85 19.71 29.86
CA ILE A 425 24.60 20.95 30.10
C ILE A 425 25.78 21.13 29.11
N GLY A 426 26.17 22.37 28.87
CA GLY A 426 27.16 22.76 27.85
C GLY A 426 28.58 22.23 28.03
N ASP A 427 28.98 21.93 29.26
CA ASP A 427 30.30 21.39 29.62
C ASP A 427 30.32 19.85 29.75
N ALA A 428 29.29 19.17 29.24
CA ALA A 428 29.19 17.71 29.26
C ALA A 428 30.40 17.03 28.60
N SER A 429 31.03 16.09 29.32
CA SER A 429 32.09 15.25 28.78
C SER A 429 31.54 14.21 27.79
N PRO A 430 32.39 13.68 26.88
CA PRO A 430 32.03 12.57 26.00
C PRO A 430 31.36 11.38 26.70
N GLU A 431 31.85 11.03 27.90
CA GLU A 431 31.35 9.91 28.69
C GLU A 431 29.95 10.17 29.25
N LEU A 432 29.61 11.42 29.56
CA LEU A 432 28.26 11.78 30.02
C LEU A 432 27.24 11.57 28.90
N TYR A 433 27.59 11.92 27.66
CA TYR A 433 26.75 11.64 26.49
C TYR A 433 26.50 10.15 26.29
N ALA A 434 27.54 9.30 26.37
CA ALA A 434 27.38 7.85 26.28
C ALA A 434 26.46 7.29 27.37
N LYS A 435 26.72 7.66 28.64
CA LYS A 435 25.90 7.20 29.76
C LYS A 435 24.45 7.64 29.63
N ALA A 436 24.19 8.88 29.24
CA ALA A 436 22.84 9.37 28.98
C ALA A 436 22.17 8.57 27.86
N LEU A 437 22.85 8.32 26.73
CA LEU A 437 22.33 7.49 25.65
C LEU A 437 21.99 6.07 26.13
N GLU A 438 22.88 5.43 26.87
CA GLU A 438 22.69 4.07 27.37
C GLU A 438 21.52 3.94 28.35
N VAL A 439 21.30 4.96 29.19
CA VAL A 439 20.15 5.01 30.10
C VAL A 439 18.86 5.24 29.32
N CYS A 440 18.83 6.25 28.44
CA CYS A 440 17.65 6.57 27.63
C CYS A 440 17.27 5.45 26.66
N ALA A 441 18.24 4.73 26.09
CA ALA A 441 18.01 3.60 25.18
C ALA A 441 17.25 2.46 25.88
N ARG A 442 17.43 2.29 27.20
CA ARG A 442 16.77 1.25 27.99
C ARG A 442 15.38 1.65 28.51
N ASP A 443 14.98 2.91 28.36
CA ASP A 443 13.65 3.37 28.79
C ASP A 443 12.56 2.74 27.92
N THR A 444 11.67 1.94 28.50
CA THR A 444 10.60 1.24 27.78
C THR A 444 9.56 2.16 27.15
N ASN A 445 9.49 3.43 27.58
CA ASN A 445 8.58 4.43 27.02
C ASN A 445 9.15 5.12 25.76
N ALA A 446 10.43 4.93 25.45
CA ALA A 446 11.10 5.54 24.31
C ALA A 446 11.08 4.62 23.08
N ASP A 447 10.66 5.14 21.93
CA ASP A 447 10.72 4.45 20.64
C ASP A 447 12.07 4.69 19.91
N GLY A 448 12.82 5.70 20.34
CA GLY A 448 14.11 6.07 19.77
C GLY A 448 14.74 7.28 20.46
N THR A 449 15.93 7.69 20.00
CA THR A 449 16.69 8.78 20.60
C THR A 449 17.31 9.69 19.55
N LEU A 450 17.23 11.01 19.76
CA LEU A 450 17.94 12.03 19.00
C LEU A 450 19.00 12.66 19.90
N VAL A 451 20.26 12.58 19.49
CA VAL A 451 21.39 13.17 20.22
C VAL A 451 21.85 14.44 19.51
N ILE A 452 21.81 15.57 20.19
CA ILE A 452 22.17 16.88 19.68
C ILE A 452 23.48 17.33 20.34
N LEU A 453 24.39 17.83 19.51
CA LEU A 453 25.61 18.45 19.96
C LEU A 453 25.81 19.78 19.25
N THR A 454 26.02 20.83 20.04
CA THR A 454 26.53 22.12 19.56
C THR A 454 27.97 22.29 20.02
N PRO A 455 28.88 22.78 19.16
CA PRO A 455 30.25 23.05 19.58
C PRO A 455 30.26 24.21 20.57
N GLN A 456 30.91 24.01 21.71
CA GLN A 456 31.25 25.05 22.67
C GLN A 456 32.75 24.95 22.95
N VAL A 457 33.35 25.98 23.55
CA VAL A 457 34.80 26.03 23.82
C VAL A 457 35.30 24.80 24.60
N MET A 458 34.46 24.24 25.47
CA MET A 458 34.81 23.09 26.32
C MET A 458 34.38 21.73 25.73
N THR A 459 33.67 21.71 24.59
CA THR A 459 33.07 20.50 24.02
C THR A 459 34.01 19.86 22.99
N ASP A 460 34.43 18.63 23.23
CA ASP A 460 35.12 17.82 22.22
C ASP A 460 34.11 17.05 21.35
N ALA A 461 33.68 17.68 20.25
CA ALA A 461 32.72 17.08 19.33
C ALA A 461 33.19 15.76 18.70
N THR A 462 34.51 15.57 18.58
CA THR A 462 35.10 14.37 17.96
C THR A 462 35.13 13.22 18.94
N ALA A 463 35.64 13.44 20.16
CA ALA A 463 35.64 12.43 21.21
C ALA A 463 34.22 12.00 21.59
N THR A 464 33.27 12.95 21.67
CA THR A 464 31.85 12.62 21.93
C THR A 464 31.28 11.72 20.83
N ALA A 465 31.59 11.96 19.56
CA ALA A 465 31.14 11.09 18.47
C ALA A 465 31.74 9.67 18.55
N GLN A 466 33.01 9.53 18.95
CA GLN A 466 33.67 8.23 19.13
C GLN A 466 33.00 7.41 20.23
N VAL A 467 32.77 8.05 21.37
CA VAL A 467 32.16 7.41 22.54
C VAL A 467 30.68 7.09 22.27
N LEU A 468 29.94 7.98 21.61
CA LEU A 468 28.56 7.73 21.18
C LEU A 468 28.47 6.52 20.23
N ALA A 469 29.40 6.42 19.27
CA ALA A 469 29.43 5.32 18.32
C ALA A 469 29.67 3.95 18.99
N GLN A 470 30.44 3.92 20.09
CA GLN A 470 30.63 2.72 20.91
C GLN A 470 29.36 2.34 21.67
N SER A 471 28.68 3.32 22.29
CA SER A 471 27.44 3.10 23.05
C SER A 471 26.20 2.86 22.17
N ALA A 472 26.24 3.21 20.88
CA ALA A 472 25.14 3.00 19.94
C ALA A 472 24.70 1.53 19.81
N ALA A 473 25.60 0.57 20.10
CA ALA A 473 25.27 -0.85 20.14
C ALA A 473 24.10 -1.16 21.08
N VAL A 474 24.04 -0.50 22.24
CA VAL A 474 22.95 -0.68 23.23
C VAL A 474 21.59 -0.29 22.62
N THR A 475 21.55 0.79 21.85
CA THR A 475 20.30 1.24 21.21
C THR A 475 19.85 0.24 20.13
N ARG A 476 20.80 -0.32 19.38
CA ARG A 476 20.54 -1.35 18.36
C ARG A 476 20.05 -2.66 18.98
N GLU A 477 20.61 -3.09 20.10
CA GLU A 477 20.16 -4.28 20.83
C GLU A 477 18.71 -4.16 21.31
N GLN A 478 18.26 -2.94 21.63
CA GLN A 478 16.86 -2.64 21.97
C GLN A 478 15.95 -2.50 20.74
N GLY A 479 16.50 -2.56 19.52
CA GLY A 479 15.75 -2.37 18.27
C GLY A 479 15.23 -0.95 18.05
N LYS A 480 15.81 0.05 18.73
CA LYS A 480 15.37 1.46 18.68
C LYS A 480 16.17 2.27 17.67
N THR A 481 15.56 3.32 17.13
CA THR A 481 16.20 4.22 16.17
C THR A 481 17.09 5.24 16.88
N LEU A 482 18.33 5.40 16.42
CA LEU A 482 19.25 6.44 16.90
C LEU A 482 19.53 7.48 15.80
N LEU A 483 19.25 8.74 16.09
CA LEU A 483 19.54 9.89 15.22
C LEU A 483 20.53 10.83 15.92
N ALA A 484 21.33 11.56 15.15
CA ALA A 484 22.29 12.52 15.66
C ALA A 484 22.20 13.88 14.95
N SER A 485 22.54 14.96 15.64
CA SER A 485 22.64 16.31 15.05
C SER A 485 23.83 17.06 15.62
N TRP A 486 24.99 16.89 15.00
CA TRP A 486 26.21 17.66 15.25
C TRP A 486 26.11 18.98 14.48
N MET A 487 25.57 19.99 15.15
CA MET A 487 25.21 21.27 14.54
C MET A 487 26.44 22.17 14.44
N GLY A 488 26.96 22.35 13.23
CA GLY A 488 28.13 23.19 12.97
C GLY A 488 28.78 22.88 11.64
N GLY A 489 29.92 23.53 11.38
CA GLY A 489 30.74 23.31 10.19
C GLY A 489 32.06 22.63 10.55
N VAL A 490 33.13 23.43 10.61
CA VAL A 490 34.52 22.95 10.71
C VAL A 490 34.77 22.12 11.98
N GLU A 491 34.36 22.62 13.15
CA GLU A 491 34.69 21.99 14.45
C GLU A 491 34.01 20.62 14.67
N VAL A 492 32.86 20.39 14.03
CA VAL A 492 32.09 19.15 14.19
C VAL A 492 32.34 18.14 13.07
N ALA A 493 33.01 18.55 11.97
CA ALA A 493 33.15 17.75 10.75
C ALA A 493 33.80 16.38 10.99
N ALA A 494 34.82 16.31 11.84
CA ALA A 494 35.46 15.05 12.20
C ALA A 494 34.50 14.11 12.97
N GLY A 495 33.75 14.65 13.93
CA GLY A 495 32.70 13.91 14.63
C GLY A 495 31.61 13.41 13.68
N GLN A 496 31.17 14.24 12.72
CA GLN A 496 30.18 13.85 11.71
C GLN A 496 30.66 12.67 10.84
N ASP A 497 31.92 12.66 10.40
CA ASP A 497 32.47 11.54 9.61
C ASP A 497 32.59 10.26 10.44
N ILE A 498 32.88 10.36 11.74
CA ILE A 498 32.87 9.21 12.66
C ILE A 498 31.46 8.63 12.76
N LEU A 499 30.44 9.45 13.02
CA LEU A 499 29.04 9.01 13.08
C LEU A 499 28.60 8.32 11.79
N LYS A 500 28.97 8.89 10.62
CA LYS A 500 28.68 8.31 9.30
C LYS A 500 29.29 6.92 9.13
N ARG A 501 30.55 6.72 9.53
CA ARG A 501 31.25 5.42 9.44
C ARG A 501 30.66 4.35 10.38
N HIS A 502 29.92 4.77 11.39
CA HIS A 502 29.25 3.90 12.34
C HIS A 502 27.74 3.79 12.07
N ASP A 503 27.26 4.15 10.87
CA ASP A 503 25.84 4.08 10.50
C ASP A 503 24.92 4.86 11.45
N ILE A 504 25.34 6.03 11.92
CA ILE A 504 24.51 6.95 12.72
C ILE A 504 24.15 8.16 11.84
N PRO A 505 22.88 8.29 11.39
CA PRO A 505 22.45 9.40 10.55
C PRO A 505 22.61 10.74 11.27
N ASN A 506 23.56 11.56 10.78
CA ASN A 506 23.80 12.89 11.31
C ASN A 506 23.09 13.98 10.50
N PHE A 507 22.29 14.81 11.15
CA PHE A 507 21.59 15.94 10.56
C PHE A 507 22.32 17.25 10.83
N ALA A 508 22.23 18.19 9.89
CA ALA A 508 22.83 19.52 10.07
C ALA A 508 22.05 20.34 11.12
N PHE A 509 20.75 20.10 11.23
CA PHE A 509 19.85 20.77 12.16
C PHE A 509 18.94 19.74 12.84
N ALA A 510 18.64 19.97 14.12
CA ALA A 510 17.93 19.01 14.96
C ALA A 510 16.42 18.92 14.63
N ASP A 511 15.79 20.02 14.24
CA ASP A 511 14.43 20.07 13.74
C ASP A 511 14.27 19.21 12.47
N VAL A 512 15.25 19.23 11.56
CA VAL A 512 15.25 18.33 10.38
C VAL A 512 15.24 16.86 10.80
N ALA A 513 15.98 16.48 11.85
CA ALA A 513 15.94 15.11 12.37
C ALA A 513 14.55 14.75 12.91
N SER A 514 13.92 15.64 13.67
CA SER A 514 12.53 15.47 14.16
C SER A 514 11.51 15.39 13.02
N ARG A 515 11.70 16.14 11.93
CA ARG A 515 10.84 16.06 10.74
C ARG A 515 10.92 14.69 10.07
N ILE A 516 12.13 14.15 9.90
CA ILE A 516 12.33 12.80 9.33
C ILE A 516 11.77 11.72 10.26
N TRP A 517 11.95 11.87 11.57
CA TRP A 517 11.27 11.04 12.56
C TRP A 517 9.75 11.05 12.37
N ASN A 518 9.16 12.23 12.19
CA ASN A 518 7.72 12.40 11.97
C ASN A 518 7.20 11.71 10.71
N TYR A 519 7.96 11.73 9.61
CA TYR A 519 7.61 10.93 8.43
C TYR A 519 7.58 9.43 8.75
N LEU A 520 8.61 8.93 9.43
CA LEU A 520 8.79 7.49 9.64
C LEU A 520 7.82 6.89 10.66
N HIS A 521 7.51 7.57 11.78
CA HIS A 521 6.55 7.02 12.75
C HIS A 521 5.12 7.06 12.21
N ARG A 522 4.74 8.14 11.50
CA ARG A 522 3.41 8.24 10.86
C ARG A 522 3.24 7.18 9.78
N TYR A 523 4.31 6.91 9.02
CA TYR A 523 4.34 5.82 8.06
C TYR A 523 4.02 4.48 8.74
N ASN A 524 4.69 4.16 9.85
CA ASN A 524 4.44 2.92 10.58
C ASN A 524 3.03 2.85 11.19
N ALA A 525 2.53 3.95 11.75
CA ALA A 525 1.16 4.03 12.27
C ALA A 525 0.10 3.83 11.18
N ASN A 526 0.31 4.43 10.00
CA ASN A 526 -0.56 4.25 8.85
C ASN A 526 -0.52 2.79 8.35
N LEU A 527 0.68 2.22 8.22
CA LEU A 527 0.86 0.83 7.79
C LEU A 527 0.13 -0.13 8.73
N ALA A 528 0.28 0.05 10.05
CA ALA A 528 -0.43 -0.76 11.04
C ALA A 528 -1.96 -0.64 10.91
N SER A 529 -2.49 0.56 10.62
CA SER A 529 -3.93 0.77 10.42
C SER A 529 -4.47 0.14 9.13
N LEU A 530 -3.65 0.00 8.09
CA LEU A 530 -4.07 -0.61 6.81
C LEU A 530 -4.31 -2.12 6.92
N TYR A 531 -3.57 -2.79 7.81
CA TYR A 531 -3.66 -4.23 8.07
C TYR A 531 -4.34 -4.54 9.41
N GLU A 532 -5.01 -3.55 10.01
CA GLU A 532 -5.88 -3.83 11.15
C GLU A 532 -7.02 -4.74 10.67
N VAL A 533 -7.17 -5.90 11.32
CA VAL A 533 -8.17 -6.92 11.02
C VAL A 533 -9.56 -6.27 11.13
N PRO A 534 -10.28 -6.06 10.00
CA PRO A 534 -11.62 -5.49 10.07
C PRO A 534 -12.57 -6.48 10.73
N GLU A 535 -13.63 -5.96 11.35
CA GLU A 535 -14.74 -6.81 11.79
C GLU A 535 -15.26 -7.65 10.62
N ALA A 536 -15.56 -8.92 10.91
CA ALA A 536 -16.17 -9.80 9.93
C ALA A 536 -17.48 -9.17 9.41
N PRO A 537 -17.84 -9.35 8.12
CA PRO A 537 -19.08 -8.80 7.60
C PRO A 537 -20.27 -9.21 8.47
N SER A 538 -20.90 -8.24 9.15
CA SER A 538 -22.07 -8.48 10.01
C SER A 538 -23.29 -8.92 9.21
N MET A 539 -23.32 -8.60 7.91
CA MET A 539 -24.34 -9.04 6.97
C MET A 539 -24.02 -10.42 6.39
N ARG A 540 -25.03 -11.31 6.40
CA ARG A 540 -25.00 -12.54 5.59
C ARG A 540 -24.81 -12.18 4.13
N VAL A 541 -23.89 -12.86 3.44
CA VAL A 541 -23.55 -12.63 2.01
C VAL A 541 -24.78 -12.61 1.09
N SER A 542 -25.82 -13.38 1.40
CA SER A 542 -27.09 -13.39 0.66
C SER A 542 -27.81 -12.04 0.66
N VAL A 543 -27.72 -11.28 1.76
CA VAL A 543 -28.28 -9.94 1.90
C VAL A 543 -27.52 -8.96 1.01
N MET A 544 -26.19 -9.06 0.95
CA MET A 544 -25.36 -8.18 0.10
C MET A 544 -25.68 -8.33 -1.39
N LYS A 545 -25.87 -9.58 -1.88
CA LYS A 545 -26.26 -9.83 -3.27
C LYS A 545 -27.62 -9.22 -3.61
N ALA A 546 -28.59 -9.32 -2.69
CA ALA A 546 -29.92 -8.76 -2.87
C ALA A 546 -29.89 -7.22 -2.93
N VAL A 547 -29.21 -6.58 -1.97
CA VAL A 547 -29.03 -5.12 -1.91
C VAL A 547 -28.38 -4.57 -3.18
N LYS A 548 -27.27 -5.19 -3.65
CA LYS A 548 -26.59 -4.77 -4.88
C LYS A 548 -27.52 -4.85 -6.09
N LYS A 549 -28.30 -5.92 -6.21
CA LYS A 549 -29.23 -6.15 -7.32
C LYS A 549 -30.38 -5.14 -7.31
N GLU A 550 -31.01 -4.93 -6.16
CA GLU A 550 -32.12 -3.99 -6.00
C GLU A 550 -31.71 -2.55 -6.37
N ALA A 551 -30.54 -2.11 -5.89
CA ALA A 551 -29.97 -0.83 -6.27
C ALA A 551 -29.70 -0.74 -7.77
N ALA A 552 -29.06 -1.75 -8.38
CA ALA A 552 -28.77 -1.76 -9.81
C ALA A 552 -30.04 -1.65 -10.67
N GLU A 553 -31.10 -2.37 -10.30
CA GLU A 553 -32.41 -2.29 -10.98
C GLU A 553 -33.03 -0.89 -10.88
N MET A 554 -32.87 -0.20 -9.74
CA MET A 554 -33.33 1.18 -9.57
C MET A 554 -32.60 2.15 -10.50
N LEU A 555 -31.27 2.03 -10.61
CA LEU A 555 -30.45 2.89 -11.45
C LEU A 555 -30.72 2.66 -12.95
N GLU A 556 -30.85 1.40 -13.37
CA GLU A 556 -31.16 1.07 -14.76
C GLU A 556 -32.56 1.54 -15.16
N ARG A 557 -33.56 1.50 -14.27
CA ARG A 557 -34.88 2.09 -14.55
C ARG A 557 -34.80 3.59 -14.82
N ALA A 558 -33.99 4.32 -14.04
CA ALA A 558 -33.78 5.74 -14.29
C ALA A 558 -33.06 5.99 -15.63
N ARG A 559 -32.02 5.22 -15.92
CA ARG A 559 -31.25 5.32 -17.17
C ARG A 559 -32.08 4.99 -18.41
N ALA A 560 -32.88 3.93 -18.35
CA ALA A 560 -33.80 3.52 -19.41
C ALA A 560 -34.88 4.57 -19.72
N SER A 561 -35.20 5.45 -18.76
CA SER A 561 -36.07 6.62 -18.98
C SER A 561 -35.36 7.83 -19.59
N GLY A 562 -34.11 7.69 -20.04
CA GLY A 562 -33.30 8.75 -20.65
C GLY A 562 -32.79 9.79 -19.65
N ARG A 563 -32.75 9.45 -18.34
CA ARG A 563 -32.29 10.36 -17.28
C ARG A 563 -30.91 9.97 -16.80
N SER A 564 -30.05 10.98 -16.61
CA SER A 564 -28.76 10.87 -15.92
C SER A 564 -28.80 11.44 -14.49
N LEU A 565 -29.99 11.78 -13.99
CA LEU A 565 -30.19 12.34 -12.66
C LEU A 565 -31.35 11.60 -11.96
N LEU A 566 -31.09 11.11 -10.75
CA LEU A 566 -32.15 10.62 -9.87
C LEU A 566 -32.88 11.81 -9.23
N ASN A 567 -34.20 11.68 -9.04
CA ASN A 567 -34.92 12.66 -8.24
C ASN A 567 -34.61 12.47 -6.73
N GLU A 568 -35.12 13.39 -5.90
CA GLU A 568 -34.85 13.38 -4.46
C GLU A 568 -35.32 12.09 -3.77
N LEU A 569 -36.50 11.58 -4.16
CA LEU A 569 -37.06 10.36 -3.58
C LEU A 569 -36.21 9.14 -3.97
N GLU A 570 -35.90 8.99 -5.26
CA GLU A 570 -35.05 7.90 -5.76
C GLU A 570 -33.65 7.93 -5.13
N SER A 571 -33.06 9.13 -4.98
CA SER A 571 -31.76 9.30 -4.32
C SER A 571 -31.80 8.83 -2.86
N LYS A 572 -32.85 9.20 -2.12
CA LYS A 572 -33.05 8.77 -0.72
C LYS A 572 -33.36 7.27 -0.61
N GLN A 573 -34.15 6.72 -1.52
CA GLN A 573 -34.44 5.28 -1.58
C GLN A 573 -33.17 4.45 -1.83
N LEU A 574 -32.30 4.91 -2.74
CA LEU A 574 -31.01 4.27 -2.96
C LEU A 574 -30.15 4.25 -1.69
N LEU A 575 -30.10 5.36 -0.95
CA LEU A 575 -29.40 5.43 0.34
C LEU A 575 -30.00 4.44 1.36
N GLN A 576 -31.33 4.35 1.44
CA GLN A 576 -32.02 3.41 2.34
C GLN A 576 -31.74 1.94 2.00
N VAL A 577 -31.63 1.58 0.71
CA VAL A 577 -31.24 0.22 0.27
C VAL A 577 -29.87 -0.17 0.82
N TYR A 578 -28.96 0.79 0.96
CA TYR A 578 -27.65 0.62 1.59
C TYR A 578 -27.65 0.85 3.11
N GLU A 579 -28.82 0.94 3.73
CA GLU A 579 -29.03 1.20 5.16
C GLU A 579 -28.41 2.53 5.64
N ILE A 580 -28.37 3.53 4.78
CA ILE A 580 -28.01 4.91 5.16
C ILE A 580 -29.30 5.61 5.58
N PRO A 581 -29.45 6.06 6.84
CA PRO A 581 -30.68 6.66 7.30
C PRO A 581 -30.97 7.96 6.55
N VAL A 582 -32.20 8.14 6.11
CA VAL A 582 -32.69 9.35 5.43
C VAL A 582 -33.93 9.86 6.14
N VAL A 583 -34.25 11.14 5.95
CA VAL A 583 -35.51 11.68 6.45
C VAL A 583 -36.70 11.13 5.66
N ASP A 584 -37.74 10.67 6.37
CA ASP A 584 -38.98 10.21 5.77
C ASP A 584 -39.61 11.32 4.91
N THR A 585 -39.72 11.05 3.61
CA THR A 585 -40.07 12.05 2.61
C THR A 585 -41.31 11.63 1.84
N PHE A 586 -42.31 12.51 1.78
CA PHE A 586 -43.56 12.30 1.05
C PHE A 586 -43.59 13.19 -0.18
N VAL A 587 -43.97 12.62 -1.33
CA VAL A 587 -44.17 13.40 -2.56
C VAL A 587 -45.63 13.81 -2.65
N ALA A 588 -45.88 15.09 -2.89
CA ALA A 588 -47.19 15.66 -3.11
C ALA A 588 -47.26 16.34 -4.48
N HIS A 589 -48.15 15.87 -5.33
CA HIS A 589 -48.35 16.39 -6.68
C HIS A 589 -49.32 17.57 -6.72
N ASN A 590 -50.12 17.76 -5.67
CA ASN A 590 -51.02 18.91 -5.50
C ASN A 590 -50.97 19.48 -4.07
N VAL A 591 -51.62 20.63 -3.87
CA VAL A 591 -51.61 21.35 -2.59
C VAL A 591 -52.26 20.53 -1.47
N ASP A 592 -53.33 19.79 -1.78
CA ASP A 592 -54.11 19.06 -0.78
C ASP A 592 -53.31 17.86 -0.26
N GLU A 593 -52.63 17.14 -1.14
CA GLU A 593 -51.67 16.09 -0.79
C GLU A 593 -50.54 16.63 0.09
N ALA A 594 -50.02 17.83 -0.20
CA ALA A 594 -48.92 18.42 0.56
C ALA A 594 -49.36 18.78 1.99
N VAL A 595 -50.55 19.34 2.13
CA VAL A 595 -51.14 19.69 3.43
C VAL A 595 -51.49 18.44 4.24
N GLU A 596 -52.02 17.40 3.58
CA GLU A 596 -52.37 16.15 4.26
C GLU A 596 -51.13 15.39 4.72
N ALA A 597 -50.10 15.32 3.88
CA ALA A 597 -48.78 14.80 4.27
C ALA A 597 -48.22 15.58 5.47
N ALA A 598 -48.26 16.92 5.44
CA ALA A 598 -47.79 17.75 6.55
C ALA A 598 -48.55 17.50 7.86
N ARG A 599 -49.87 17.23 7.81
CA ARG A 599 -50.68 16.87 8.99
C ARG A 599 -50.32 15.50 9.54
N GLY A 600 -50.17 14.51 8.67
CA GLY A 600 -49.77 13.15 9.06
C GLY A 600 -48.37 13.10 9.67
N ILE A 601 -47.45 13.92 9.13
CA ILE A 601 -46.09 14.06 9.65
C ILE A 601 -46.10 14.86 10.95
N GLY A 602 -46.84 15.96 11.05
CA GLY A 602 -46.79 16.89 12.19
C GLY A 602 -45.77 18.02 12.00
N TYR A 603 -46.10 19.22 12.49
CA TYR A 603 -45.34 20.47 12.30
C TYR A 603 -44.22 20.66 13.36
N PRO A 604 -43.14 21.41 13.06
CA PRO A 604 -42.86 22.09 11.79
C PRO A 604 -42.39 21.14 10.67
N VAL A 605 -42.74 21.47 9.43
CA VAL A 605 -42.35 20.71 8.23
C VAL A 605 -41.50 21.54 7.27
N VAL A 606 -40.82 20.86 6.37
CA VAL A 606 -40.07 21.42 5.25
C VAL A 606 -40.79 21.05 3.95
N VAL A 607 -40.91 22.00 3.03
CA VAL A 607 -41.43 21.78 1.68
C VAL A 607 -40.35 22.12 0.66
N LYS A 608 -39.99 21.16 -0.19
CA LYS A 608 -38.97 21.29 -1.23
C LYS A 608 -39.55 20.98 -2.62
N LEU A 609 -38.94 21.52 -3.67
CA LEU A 609 -39.29 21.23 -5.06
C LEU A 609 -39.06 19.74 -5.40
N PHE A 610 -40.08 19.07 -5.94
CA PHE A 610 -39.95 17.78 -6.60
C PHE A 610 -39.78 17.99 -8.12
N SER A 611 -38.61 17.64 -8.65
CA SER A 611 -38.25 17.80 -10.06
C SER A 611 -37.23 16.76 -10.49
N ASN A 612 -37.38 16.24 -11.71
CA ASN A 612 -36.42 15.35 -12.37
C ASN A 612 -35.31 16.10 -13.12
N THR A 613 -35.34 17.44 -13.15
CA THR A 613 -34.45 18.25 -14.01
C THR A 613 -33.71 19.36 -13.27
N ILE A 614 -34.18 19.76 -12.08
CA ILE A 614 -33.56 20.84 -11.29
C ILE A 614 -32.83 20.23 -10.09
N THR A 615 -31.52 20.43 -10.02
CA THR A 615 -30.64 19.96 -8.94
C THR A 615 -30.53 20.97 -7.79
N HIS A 616 -30.19 22.23 -8.09
CA HIS A 616 -30.04 23.29 -7.10
C HIS A 616 -31.39 23.96 -6.83
N LYS A 617 -32.15 23.36 -5.90
CA LYS A 617 -33.52 23.80 -5.55
C LYS A 617 -33.54 25.23 -4.99
N SER A 618 -32.55 25.58 -4.18
CA SER A 618 -32.45 26.90 -3.56
C SER A 618 -32.34 28.04 -4.59
N ASP A 619 -31.64 27.82 -5.71
CA ASP A 619 -31.44 28.81 -6.78
C ASP A 619 -32.74 29.22 -7.47
N VAL A 620 -33.76 28.36 -7.39
CA VAL A 620 -35.10 28.63 -7.94
C VAL A 620 -36.12 28.96 -6.87
N GLY A 621 -35.70 29.20 -5.61
CA GLY A 621 -36.60 29.41 -4.48
C GLY A 621 -37.41 28.16 -4.12
N GLY A 622 -36.89 26.98 -4.44
CA GLY A 622 -37.53 25.68 -4.30
C GLY A 622 -37.42 25.05 -2.91
N VAL A 623 -37.05 25.79 -1.87
CA VAL A 623 -36.86 25.27 -0.51
C VAL A 623 -37.52 26.23 0.48
N TRP A 624 -38.50 25.74 1.24
CA TRP A 624 -39.20 26.48 2.29
C TRP A 624 -39.10 25.70 3.60
N LEU A 625 -38.54 26.32 4.63
CA LEU A 625 -38.25 25.70 5.92
C LEU A 625 -39.19 26.26 7.01
N ASN A 626 -39.29 25.53 8.14
CA ASN A 626 -39.99 25.98 9.35
C ASN A 626 -41.46 26.36 9.13
N LEU A 627 -42.19 25.55 8.35
CA LEU A 627 -43.62 25.74 8.11
C LEU A 627 -44.39 25.18 9.31
N LYS A 628 -45.21 26.00 9.95
CA LYS A 628 -45.84 25.71 11.26
C LYS A 628 -47.31 25.35 11.15
N GLY A 629 -47.93 25.56 9.99
CA GLY A 629 -49.32 25.19 9.78
C GLY A 629 -49.69 24.94 8.31
N PRO A 630 -50.94 24.51 8.06
CA PRO A 630 -51.45 24.20 6.72
C PRO A 630 -51.35 25.36 5.73
N ASP A 631 -51.56 26.60 6.19
CA ASP A 631 -51.54 27.78 5.32
C ASP A 631 -50.13 28.09 4.83
N ASP A 632 -49.12 27.97 5.69
CA ASP A 632 -47.70 28.09 5.32
C ASP A 632 -47.33 27.07 4.22
N VAL A 633 -47.86 25.84 4.30
CA VAL A 633 -47.63 24.78 3.30
C VAL A 633 -48.28 25.12 1.96
N ARG A 634 -49.49 25.68 1.96
CA ARG A 634 -50.16 26.13 0.73
C ARG A 634 -49.39 27.28 0.08
N GLU A 635 -48.94 28.24 0.88
CA GLU A 635 -48.12 29.35 0.41
C GLU A 635 -46.81 28.85 -0.20
N ALA A 636 -46.10 27.96 0.50
CA ALA A 636 -44.87 27.36 0.01
C ALA A 636 -45.06 26.63 -1.33
N TYR A 637 -46.09 25.78 -1.45
CA TYR A 637 -46.37 25.06 -2.70
C TYR A 637 -46.60 26.02 -3.88
N HIS A 638 -47.46 27.03 -3.70
CA HIS A 638 -47.75 28.00 -4.75
C HIS A 638 -46.56 28.90 -5.07
N GLY A 639 -45.79 29.28 -4.04
CA GLY A 639 -44.56 30.05 -4.18
C GLY A 639 -43.52 29.32 -5.02
N ILE A 640 -43.24 28.06 -4.69
CA ILE A 640 -42.30 27.21 -5.43
C ILE A 640 -42.76 27.03 -6.89
N ARG A 641 -44.03 26.67 -7.11
CA ARG A 641 -44.58 26.48 -8.47
C ARG A 641 -44.43 27.74 -9.32
N SER A 642 -44.77 28.89 -8.76
CA SER A 642 -44.70 30.18 -9.46
C SER A 642 -43.25 30.57 -9.78
N SER A 643 -42.34 30.36 -8.84
CA SER A 643 -40.91 30.65 -9.02
C SER A 643 -40.28 29.78 -10.11
N VAL A 644 -40.51 28.46 -10.08
CA VAL A 644 -39.98 27.50 -11.07
C VAL A 644 -40.54 27.81 -12.46
N ARG A 645 -41.86 28.05 -12.57
CA ARG A 645 -42.50 28.41 -13.84
C ARG A 645 -41.88 29.66 -14.45
N ARG A 646 -41.55 30.65 -13.63
CA ARG A 646 -40.93 31.92 -14.07
C ARG A 646 -39.46 31.76 -14.47
N LEU A 647 -38.68 30.96 -13.75
CA LEU A 647 -37.22 30.88 -13.93
C LEU A 647 -36.77 29.79 -14.90
N ARG A 648 -37.53 28.70 -15.03
CA ARG A 648 -37.16 27.51 -15.81
C ARG A 648 -38.27 27.03 -16.75
N GLY A 649 -39.53 27.30 -16.46
CA GLY A 649 -40.69 26.89 -17.27
C GLY A 649 -41.57 25.83 -16.57
N GLU A 650 -42.76 25.61 -17.11
CA GLU A 650 -43.81 24.81 -16.46
C GLU A 650 -43.48 23.31 -16.35
N GLY A 651 -42.80 22.74 -17.36
CA GLY A 651 -42.43 21.33 -17.38
C GLY A 651 -41.40 20.89 -16.33
N HIS A 652 -40.83 21.83 -15.57
CA HIS A 652 -39.82 21.54 -14.55
C HIS A 652 -40.39 21.38 -13.14
N PHE A 653 -41.69 21.63 -12.94
CA PHE A 653 -42.39 21.46 -11.66
C PHE A 653 -43.26 20.20 -11.70
N GLN A 654 -42.95 19.20 -10.87
CA GLN A 654 -43.69 17.93 -10.80
C GLN A 654 -44.44 17.76 -9.47
N GLY A 655 -44.33 18.74 -8.57
CA GLY A 655 -44.88 18.71 -7.23
C GLY A 655 -43.88 19.21 -6.20
N VAL A 656 -44.10 18.84 -4.95
CA VAL A 656 -43.21 19.12 -3.83
C VAL A 656 -42.94 17.87 -3.00
N THR A 657 -41.82 17.84 -2.31
CA THR A 657 -41.53 16.90 -1.23
C THR A 657 -41.83 17.55 0.11
N VAL A 658 -42.49 16.81 1.00
CA VAL A 658 -42.85 17.23 2.36
C VAL A 658 -42.22 16.26 3.35
N TYR A 659 -41.52 16.79 4.34
CA TYR A 659 -40.90 15.99 5.40
C TYR A 659 -40.80 16.78 6.70
N ARG A 660 -40.59 16.07 7.81
CA ARG A 660 -40.44 16.71 9.13
C ARG A 660 -39.21 17.60 9.15
N MET A 661 -39.34 18.82 9.66
CA MET A 661 -38.16 19.64 9.93
C MET A 661 -37.34 18.98 11.05
N VAL A 662 -36.14 18.55 10.71
CA VAL A 662 -35.17 18.07 11.71
C VAL A 662 -34.55 19.32 12.33
N ASP A 663 -34.99 19.66 13.55
CA ASP A 663 -34.29 20.66 14.35
C ASP A 663 -32.92 20.09 14.73
N LEU A 664 -31.85 20.78 14.35
CA LEU A 664 -30.54 20.53 14.93
C LEU A 664 -30.66 20.84 16.42
N PRO A 665 -30.52 19.85 17.33
CA PRO A 665 -30.29 20.16 18.73
C PRO A 665 -29.07 21.08 18.81
N ARG A 666 -28.87 21.78 19.93
CA ARG A 666 -27.63 22.58 20.12
C ARG A 666 -26.34 21.78 19.85
N ASP A 667 -26.42 20.45 19.93
CA ASP A 667 -25.31 19.49 19.80
C ASP A 667 -25.26 18.73 18.45
N GLY A 668 -25.99 19.18 17.41
CA GLY A 668 -25.95 18.57 16.07
C GLY A 668 -24.96 19.24 15.10
N PHE A 669 -24.38 18.47 14.18
CA PHE A 669 -23.45 18.96 13.16
C PHE A 669 -23.92 18.64 11.74
N GLU A 670 -23.64 19.55 10.80
CA GLU A 670 -23.81 19.32 9.36
C GLU A 670 -22.53 18.75 8.77
N ILE A 671 -22.62 17.61 8.11
CA ILE A 671 -21.51 16.91 7.46
C ILE A 671 -21.78 16.80 5.96
N LEU A 672 -20.72 16.96 5.17
CA LEU A 672 -20.70 16.62 3.76
C LEU A 672 -20.18 15.18 3.62
N LEU A 673 -20.93 14.34 2.93
CA LEU A 673 -20.46 13.04 2.47
C LEU A 673 -20.76 12.90 0.98
N GLY A 674 -19.72 12.87 0.15
CA GLY A 674 -19.88 12.86 -1.30
C GLY A 674 -18.92 11.91 -2.00
N SER A 675 -19.14 11.71 -3.30
CA SER A 675 -18.27 10.97 -4.17
C SER A 675 -18.26 11.54 -5.59
N ALA A 676 -17.07 11.58 -6.18
CA ALA A 676 -16.83 11.97 -7.55
C ALA A 676 -15.73 11.09 -8.16
N LEU A 677 -15.62 11.10 -9.49
CA LEU A 677 -14.60 10.33 -10.21
C LEU A 677 -13.31 11.14 -10.37
N ASP A 678 -12.19 10.52 -10.03
CA ASP A 678 -10.85 10.96 -10.43
C ASP A 678 -10.41 10.17 -11.68
N PRO A 679 -9.78 10.82 -12.69
CA PRO A 679 -9.36 10.16 -13.93
C PRO A 679 -8.35 9.01 -13.76
N GLN A 680 -7.58 8.98 -12.67
CA GLN A 680 -6.55 7.97 -12.44
C GLN A 680 -7.04 6.80 -11.58
N VAL A 681 -7.91 7.06 -10.60
CA VAL A 681 -8.30 6.05 -9.60
C VAL A 681 -9.79 5.70 -9.57
N GLY A 682 -10.60 6.37 -10.38
CA GLY A 682 -12.05 6.17 -10.40
C GLY A 682 -12.73 6.84 -9.20
N PRO A 683 -13.71 6.21 -8.55
CA PRO A 683 -14.49 6.83 -7.48
C PRO A 683 -13.63 7.21 -6.27
N VAL A 684 -13.82 8.43 -5.78
CA VAL A 684 -13.22 8.97 -4.55
C VAL A 684 -14.35 9.41 -3.63
N VAL A 685 -14.28 9.03 -2.35
CA VAL A 685 -15.22 9.49 -1.30
C VAL A 685 -14.64 10.73 -0.64
N THR A 686 -15.48 11.71 -0.36
CA THR A 686 -15.14 12.97 0.34
C THR A 686 -15.97 13.06 1.62
N PHE A 687 -15.31 13.40 2.73
CA PHE A 687 -15.94 13.65 4.02
C PHE A 687 -15.47 15.00 4.56
N GLY A 688 -16.37 15.80 5.14
CA GLY A 688 -15.97 17.08 5.72
C GLY A 688 -17.10 17.81 6.42
N ALA A 689 -16.81 19.02 6.90
CA ALA A 689 -17.83 19.92 7.40
C ALA A 689 -18.82 20.26 6.26
N GLY A 690 -20.12 20.09 6.52
CA GLY A 690 -21.20 20.34 5.56
C GLY A 690 -21.74 21.76 5.59
N GLY A 691 -22.84 21.99 4.87
CA GLY A 691 -23.53 23.27 4.83
C GLY A 691 -23.02 24.23 3.75
N SER A 692 -23.35 25.51 3.90
CA SER A 692 -23.09 26.54 2.86
C SER A 692 -21.66 27.06 2.80
N LEU A 693 -20.84 26.81 3.84
CA LEU A 693 -19.48 27.34 3.96
C LEU A 693 -18.37 26.31 3.67
N VAL A 694 -18.72 25.15 3.13
CA VAL A 694 -17.78 24.06 2.77
C VAL A 694 -16.60 24.60 1.94
N GLU A 695 -16.88 25.36 0.88
CA GLU A 695 -15.88 25.88 -0.05
C GLU A 695 -14.90 26.88 0.60
N VAL A 696 -15.35 27.55 1.67
CA VAL A 696 -14.60 28.57 2.40
C VAL A 696 -13.64 27.93 3.40
N PHE A 697 -14.12 26.97 4.20
CA PHE A 697 -13.30 26.34 5.24
C PHE A 697 -12.37 25.27 4.69
N ARG A 698 -12.72 24.63 3.57
CA ARG A 698 -11.96 23.52 2.95
C ARG A 698 -11.59 22.43 3.94
N ASP A 699 -12.45 22.20 4.93
CA ASP A 699 -12.27 21.16 5.95
C ASP A 699 -12.80 19.83 5.42
N VAL A 700 -12.08 19.27 4.46
CA VAL A 700 -12.44 18.03 3.77
C VAL A 700 -11.28 17.05 3.78
N SER A 701 -11.60 15.77 3.79
CA SER A 701 -10.68 14.68 3.55
C SER A 701 -11.24 13.75 2.49
N HIS A 702 -10.34 13.07 1.79
CA HIS A 702 -10.68 12.10 0.76
C HIS A 702 -10.35 10.68 1.22
N GLY A 703 -11.05 9.70 0.65
CA GLY A 703 -10.87 8.27 0.85
C GLY A 703 -11.04 7.51 -0.44
N ILE A 704 -10.18 6.52 -0.68
CA ILE A 704 -10.30 5.62 -1.84
C ILE A 704 -11.12 4.40 -1.42
N PRO A 705 -12.33 4.23 -1.97
CA PRO A 705 -13.20 3.13 -1.62
C PRO A 705 -12.67 1.80 -2.19
N PRO A 706 -13.02 0.64 -1.59
CA PRO A 706 -13.90 0.48 -0.44
C PRO A 706 -13.24 0.89 0.90
N LEU A 707 -14.03 1.53 1.77
CA LEU A 707 -13.64 1.95 3.13
C LEU A 707 -14.32 1.03 4.16
N ASN A 708 -13.52 0.45 5.06
CA ASN A 708 -14.00 -0.21 6.27
C ASN A 708 -14.11 0.82 7.42
N LEU A 709 -14.57 0.39 8.60
CA LEU A 709 -14.74 1.27 9.77
C LEU A 709 -13.43 1.95 10.20
N ALA A 710 -12.31 1.24 10.19
CA ALA A 710 -11.00 1.78 10.55
C ALA A 710 -10.58 2.89 9.56
N LEU A 711 -10.70 2.65 8.26
CA LEU A 711 -10.36 3.61 7.20
C LEU A 711 -11.29 4.83 7.22
N ALA A 712 -12.59 4.61 7.43
CA ALA A 712 -13.57 5.68 7.61
C ALA A 712 -13.18 6.56 8.82
N ARG A 713 -12.86 5.95 9.97
CA ARG A 713 -12.38 6.66 11.17
C ARG A 713 -11.12 7.47 10.88
N GLN A 714 -10.13 6.89 10.20
CA GLN A 714 -8.90 7.60 9.83
C GLN A 714 -9.17 8.75 8.85
N MET A 715 -10.11 8.58 7.93
CA MET A 715 -10.56 9.65 7.02
C MET A 715 -11.16 10.82 7.80
N MET A 716 -12.06 10.55 8.73
CA MET A 716 -12.69 11.59 9.53
C MET A 716 -11.68 12.33 10.42
N LYS A 717 -10.76 11.62 11.10
CA LYS A 717 -9.70 12.19 11.97
C LYS A 717 -8.85 13.29 11.31
N ARG A 718 -8.81 13.33 9.98
CA ARG A 718 -8.04 14.34 9.22
C ARG A 718 -8.79 15.67 9.05
N THR A 719 -10.05 15.72 9.44
CA THR A 719 -10.87 16.94 9.41
C THR A 719 -10.87 17.62 10.77
N ARG A 720 -11.01 18.94 10.79
CA ARG A 720 -11.14 19.74 12.01
C ARG A 720 -12.49 19.50 12.67
N VAL A 721 -13.55 19.24 11.88
CA VAL A 721 -14.88 18.91 12.40
C VAL A 721 -14.87 17.65 13.26
N TYR A 722 -13.96 16.70 13.02
CA TYR A 722 -13.82 15.51 13.86
C TYR A 722 -13.58 15.81 15.35
N GLU A 723 -12.79 16.84 15.67
CA GLU A 723 -12.60 17.24 17.07
C GLU A 723 -13.90 17.76 17.67
N ALA A 724 -14.74 18.45 16.89
CA ALA A 724 -16.05 18.89 17.34
C ALA A 724 -17.03 17.71 17.54
N LEU A 725 -17.01 16.71 16.65
CA LEU A 725 -17.83 15.50 16.75
C LEU A 725 -17.53 14.68 18.03
N ARG A 726 -16.32 14.79 18.58
CA ARG A 726 -15.93 14.13 19.85
C ARG A 726 -16.45 14.81 21.11
N GLY A 727 -17.13 15.95 20.98
CA GLY A 727 -17.64 16.74 22.08
C GLY A 727 -16.65 17.82 22.54
N VAL A 728 -17.07 19.08 22.45
CA VAL A 728 -16.26 20.25 22.82
C VAL A 728 -17.11 21.26 23.58
N ARG A 729 -16.57 21.83 24.67
CA ARG A 729 -17.15 22.97 25.41
C ARG A 729 -18.63 22.78 25.80
N GLY A 730 -18.99 21.59 26.29
CA GLY A 730 -20.34 21.31 26.80
C GLY A 730 -21.28 20.62 25.82
N HIS A 731 -20.87 20.40 24.56
CA HIS A 731 -21.60 19.55 23.61
C HIS A 731 -21.24 18.08 23.83
N ALA A 732 -22.23 17.20 23.75
CA ALA A 732 -22.02 15.75 23.79
C ALA A 732 -21.29 15.26 22.53
N ALA A 733 -20.60 14.12 22.64
CA ALA A 733 -20.08 13.43 21.47
C ALA A 733 -21.25 12.89 20.63
N VAL A 734 -21.11 12.91 19.31
CA VAL A 734 -22.08 12.31 18.39
C VAL A 734 -21.99 10.78 18.42
N ASP A 735 -22.96 10.08 17.80
CA ASP A 735 -22.84 8.65 17.52
C ASP A 735 -21.75 8.38 16.46
N MET A 736 -20.52 8.27 16.94
CA MET A 736 -19.34 8.05 16.12
C MET A 736 -19.34 6.68 15.43
N GLU A 737 -19.96 5.66 16.01
CA GLU A 737 -20.01 4.32 15.45
C GLU A 737 -20.99 4.27 14.27
N GLN A 738 -22.18 4.85 14.44
CA GLN A 738 -23.15 4.96 13.36
C GLN A 738 -22.62 5.81 12.21
N LEU A 739 -21.93 6.92 12.48
CA LEU A 739 -21.31 7.74 11.44
C LEU A 739 -20.24 6.96 10.65
N GLN A 740 -19.38 6.19 11.33
CA GLN A 740 -18.39 5.33 10.67
C GLN A 740 -19.06 4.28 9.77
N SER A 741 -20.15 3.69 10.25
CA SER A 741 -20.95 2.71 9.49
C SER A 741 -21.58 3.34 8.25
N VAL A 742 -22.16 4.55 8.35
CA VAL A 742 -22.73 5.30 7.22
C VAL A 742 -21.67 5.59 6.17
N VAL A 743 -20.48 6.06 6.56
CA VAL A 743 -19.37 6.31 5.63
C VAL A 743 -18.91 5.02 4.92
N SER A 744 -18.83 3.90 5.65
CA SER A 744 -18.48 2.61 5.06
C SER A 744 -19.54 2.09 4.08
N ARG A 745 -20.83 2.21 4.43
CA ARG A 745 -21.98 1.85 3.58
C ARG A 745 -22.05 2.71 2.31
N PHE A 746 -21.85 4.01 2.45
CA PHE A 746 -21.76 4.94 1.32
C PHE A 746 -20.60 4.57 0.39
N SER A 747 -19.44 4.28 0.96
CA SER A 747 -18.29 3.81 0.21
C SER A 747 -18.58 2.51 -0.56
N ARG A 748 -19.31 1.55 0.05
CA ARG A 748 -19.74 0.31 -0.60
C ARG A 748 -20.71 0.57 -1.75
N MET A 749 -21.70 1.44 -1.54
CA MET A 749 -22.67 1.83 -2.57
C MET A 749 -21.97 2.33 -3.84
N VAL A 750 -21.03 3.25 -3.68
CA VAL A 750 -20.32 3.86 -4.81
C VAL A 750 -19.50 2.83 -5.61
N VAL A 751 -18.82 1.88 -4.96
CA VAL A 751 -17.99 0.89 -5.68
C VAL A 751 -18.80 -0.25 -6.29
N GLU A 752 -19.94 -0.60 -5.69
CA GLU A 752 -20.83 -1.64 -6.23
C GLU A 752 -21.68 -1.13 -7.40
N GLN A 753 -22.04 0.15 -7.39
CA GLN A 753 -22.91 0.78 -8.38
C GLN A 753 -22.12 1.69 -9.32
N ARG A 754 -21.36 1.10 -10.26
CA ARG A 754 -20.52 1.81 -11.26
C ARG A 754 -21.30 2.81 -12.12
N LEU A 755 -22.63 2.68 -12.22
CA LEU A 755 -23.50 3.63 -12.91
C LEU A 755 -23.53 5.01 -12.24
N ILE A 756 -23.18 5.10 -10.95
CA ILE A 756 -23.10 6.37 -10.22
C ILE A 756 -21.83 7.11 -10.64
N ARG A 757 -22.03 8.27 -11.27
CA ARG A 757 -20.95 9.18 -11.65
C ARG A 757 -20.57 10.13 -10.51
N GLU A 758 -21.57 10.61 -9.78
CA GLU A 758 -21.41 11.56 -8.67
C GLU A 758 -22.52 11.29 -7.66
N CYS A 759 -22.21 11.36 -6.37
CA CYS A 759 -23.21 11.30 -5.31
C CYS A 759 -22.84 12.29 -4.21
N ASP A 760 -23.80 13.10 -3.74
CA ASP A 760 -23.58 14.10 -2.70
C ASP A 760 -24.69 14.02 -1.66
N ILE A 761 -24.31 13.86 -0.39
CA ILE A 761 -25.16 13.99 0.78
C ILE A 761 -24.73 15.27 1.51
N ASN A 762 -25.49 16.35 1.29
CA ASN A 762 -25.24 17.63 1.93
C ASN A 762 -26.57 18.37 2.21
N PRO A 763 -27.00 18.46 3.49
CA PRO A 763 -26.28 18.01 4.68
C PRO A 763 -26.63 16.56 5.09
N LEU A 764 -25.63 15.84 5.59
CA LEU A 764 -25.77 14.70 6.50
C LEU A 764 -25.79 15.25 7.93
N PHE A 765 -26.90 15.13 8.64
CA PHE A 765 -27.01 15.57 10.02
C PHE A 765 -26.52 14.49 10.97
N VAL A 766 -25.70 14.89 11.93
CA VAL A 766 -25.09 14.00 12.92
C VAL A 766 -25.34 14.57 14.31
N THR A 767 -25.97 13.78 15.18
CA THR A 767 -26.29 14.12 16.57
C THR A 767 -25.85 13.00 17.51
N PRO A 768 -25.93 13.19 18.85
CA PRO A 768 -25.75 12.09 19.81
C PRO A 768 -26.76 10.95 19.65
N ASP A 769 -27.94 11.24 19.11
CA ASP A 769 -29.05 10.27 18.96
C ASP A 769 -29.02 9.55 17.60
N GLY A 770 -28.21 10.03 16.64
CA GLY A 770 -27.94 9.32 15.41
C GLY A 770 -27.56 10.20 14.22
N VAL A 771 -27.62 9.58 13.04
CA VAL A 771 -27.19 10.13 11.76
C VAL A 771 -28.34 10.06 10.76
N VAL A 772 -28.63 11.16 10.06
CA VAL A 772 -29.71 11.22 9.06
C VAL A 772 -29.33 12.10 7.87
N ALA A 773 -29.50 11.57 6.66
CA ALA A 773 -29.35 12.31 5.42
C ALA A 773 -30.60 13.16 5.15
N ILE A 774 -30.42 14.48 5.09
CA ILE A 774 -31.52 15.43 4.84
C ILE A 774 -31.72 15.65 3.35
N ASP A 775 -30.61 15.71 2.61
CA ASP A 775 -30.59 15.89 1.17
C ASP A 775 -29.63 14.88 0.53
N ALA A 776 -29.93 14.50 -0.71
CA ALA A 776 -29.12 13.58 -1.48
C ALA A 776 -29.27 13.88 -2.98
N ARG A 777 -28.14 13.93 -3.68
CA ARG A 777 -28.07 14.09 -5.12
C ARG A 777 -27.26 12.94 -5.70
N VAL A 778 -27.83 12.24 -6.69
CA VAL A 778 -27.16 11.13 -7.40
C VAL A 778 -27.21 11.41 -8.90
N VAL A 779 -26.03 11.49 -9.51
CA VAL A 779 -25.83 11.64 -10.96
C VAL A 779 -25.34 10.32 -11.51
N LEU A 780 -25.94 9.87 -12.60
CA LEU A 780 -25.56 8.67 -13.32
C LEU A 780 -24.69 9.01 -14.54
N HIS A 781 -23.97 8.01 -15.03
CA HIS A 781 -23.42 8.06 -16.37
C HIS A 781 -24.53 8.13 -17.42
N ASP A 782 -24.24 8.76 -18.56
CA ASP A 782 -25.18 8.89 -19.67
C ASP A 782 -25.58 7.50 -20.21
N ALA A 783 -26.79 7.41 -20.77
CA ALA A 783 -27.39 6.13 -21.17
C ALA A 783 -26.67 5.46 -22.35
N ASP A 784 -25.92 6.23 -23.15
CA ASP A 784 -25.12 5.78 -24.28
C ASP A 784 -23.75 5.20 -23.88
N VAL A 785 -23.32 5.40 -22.63
CA VAL A 785 -22.06 4.84 -22.13
C VAL A 785 -22.28 3.37 -21.74
N PRO A 786 -21.61 2.41 -22.41
CA PRO A 786 -21.71 0.99 -22.05
C PRO A 786 -21.02 0.71 -20.72
N LEU A 787 -21.45 -0.32 -20.00
CA LEU A 787 -20.92 -0.66 -18.66
C LEU A 787 -19.41 -0.92 -18.68
N GLU A 788 -18.91 -1.48 -19.79
CA GLU A 788 -17.50 -1.80 -20.02
C GLU A 788 -16.63 -0.54 -20.14
N ALA A 789 -17.21 0.58 -20.59
CA ALA A 789 -16.51 1.86 -20.71
C ALA A 789 -16.55 2.70 -19.41
N LEU A 790 -17.30 2.26 -18.39
CA LEU A 790 -17.35 2.96 -17.12
C LEU A 790 -16.02 2.84 -16.38
N PRO A 791 -15.56 3.87 -15.67
CA PRO A 791 -14.34 3.78 -14.86
C PRO A 791 -14.44 2.65 -13.83
N GLU A 792 -13.34 1.91 -13.68
CA GLU A 792 -13.25 0.89 -12.64
C GLU A 792 -12.67 1.49 -11.35
N PRO A 793 -13.09 0.99 -10.17
CA PRO A 793 -12.44 1.36 -8.93
C PRO A 793 -10.99 0.87 -8.92
N ALA A 794 -10.09 1.71 -8.42
CA ALA A 794 -8.68 1.35 -8.36
C ALA A 794 -8.39 0.17 -7.43
N ILE A 795 -9.25 -0.06 -6.43
CA ILE A 795 -9.22 -1.24 -5.57
C ILE A 795 -10.52 -2.02 -5.83
N ARG A 796 -10.38 -3.28 -6.24
CA ARG A 796 -11.53 -4.15 -6.47
C ARG A 796 -12.27 -4.40 -5.14
N PRO A 797 -13.61 -4.23 -5.06
CA PRO A 797 -14.37 -4.57 -3.86
C PRO A 797 -14.39 -6.09 -3.62
N TYR A 798 -14.83 -6.50 -2.42
CA TYR A 798 -14.96 -7.91 -2.08
C TYR A 798 -15.93 -8.62 -3.08
N PRO A 799 -15.49 -9.67 -3.79
CA PRO A 799 -16.26 -10.28 -4.87
C PRO A 799 -17.29 -11.26 -4.31
N ALA A 800 -18.36 -10.72 -3.72
CA ALA A 800 -19.43 -11.49 -3.08
C ALA A 800 -20.12 -12.48 -4.02
N GLU A 801 -20.06 -12.27 -5.34
CA GLU A 801 -20.49 -13.21 -6.38
C GLU A 801 -19.91 -14.62 -6.18
N TYR A 802 -18.65 -14.75 -5.74
CA TYR A 802 -17.89 -15.99 -5.61
C TYR A 802 -18.10 -16.72 -4.28
N VAL A 803 -19.33 -16.72 -3.76
CA VAL A 803 -19.70 -17.46 -2.54
C VAL A 803 -20.63 -18.61 -2.87
N TRP A 804 -20.22 -19.81 -2.48
CA TRP A 804 -20.91 -21.06 -2.74
C TRP A 804 -21.13 -21.86 -1.45
N ALA A 805 -22.29 -22.50 -1.34
CA ALA A 805 -22.52 -23.55 -0.36
C ALA A 805 -22.23 -24.90 -1.01
N TRP A 806 -21.54 -25.77 -0.29
CA TRP A 806 -21.21 -27.13 -0.73
C TRP A 806 -21.33 -28.10 0.43
N SER A 807 -21.80 -29.31 0.16
CA SER A 807 -21.80 -30.43 1.10
C SER A 807 -21.32 -31.67 0.36
N GLY A 808 -20.28 -32.31 0.87
CA GLY A 808 -19.79 -33.58 0.33
C GLY A 808 -20.34 -34.76 1.10
N ASP A 809 -20.73 -35.82 0.38
CA ASP A 809 -21.29 -37.06 0.92
C ASP A 809 -20.39 -37.76 1.97
N SER A 810 -19.10 -37.40 2.04
CA SER A 810 -18.08 -38.10 2.85
C SER A 810 -17.47 -37.27 3.98
N MET A 811 -17.79 -35.97 4.10
CA MET A 811 -17.48 -35.11 5.27
C MET A 811 -18.64 -35.10 6.28
N GLY A 812 -19.36 -36.22 6.42
CA GLY A 812 -20.53 -36.32 7.28
C GLY A 812 -21.67 -35.34 6.95
N ASN A 813 -21.79 -34.89 5.68
CA ASN A 813 -22.73 -33.84 5.25
C ASN A 813 -22.58 -32.49 5.96
N LEU A 814 -21.39 -32.18 6.49
CA LEU A 814 -21.14 -30.86 7.06
C LEU A 814 -21.28 -29.77 5.99
N PRO A 815 -22.04 -28.68 6.25
CA PRO A 815 -22.19 -27.57 5.32
C PRO A 815 -20.88 -26.79 5.24
N VAL A 816 -20.23 -26.83 4.08
CA VAL A 816 -19.03 -26.06 3.76
C VAL A 816 -19.44 -24.80 3.00
N VAL A 817 -18.85 -23.66 3.36
CA VAL A 817 -18.95 -22.42 2.58
C VAL A 817 -17.61 -22.17 1.91
N ILE A 818 -17.63 -22.10 0.58
CA ILE A 818 -16.46 -21.69 -0.22
C ILE A 818 -16.67 -20.22 -0.59
N ARG A 819 -15.72 -19.36 -0.22
CA ARG A 819 -15.81 -17.91 -0.45
C ARG A 819 -14.44 -17.29 -0.66
N PRO A 820 -14.34 -16.07 -1.23
CA PRO A 820 -13.09 -15.33 -1.24
C PRO A 820 -12.63 -15.05 0.19
N VAL A 821 -11.32 -15.06 0.37
CA VAL A 821 -10.68 -14.67 1.62
C VAL A 821 -11.05 -13.22 1.97
N HIS A 822 -11.27 -12.95 3.23
CA HIS A 822 -11.49 -11.60 3.76
C HIS A 822 -10.34 -11.28 4.73
N PRO A 823 -9.92 -10.01 4.86
CA PRO A 823 -8.88 -9.63 5.82
C PRO A 823 -9.16 -10.08 7.28
N SER A 824 -10.43 -10.25 7.66
CA SER A 824 -10.81 -10.81 8.97
C SER A 824 -10.35 -12.25 9.20
N ASP A 825 -9.97 -12.97 8.14
CA ASP A 825 -9.62 -14.38 8.19
C ASP A 825 -8.14 -14.61 8.55
N GLU A 826 -7.33 -13.55 8.76
CA GLU A 826 -5.91 -13.66 9.15
C GLU A 826 -5.70 -14.68 10.29
N PRO A 827 -6.45 -14.67 11.42
CA PRO A 827 -6.22 -15.62 12.49
C PRO A 827 -6.52 -17.08 12.09
N GLN A 828 -7.52 -17.31 11.25
CA GLN A 828 -7.90 -18.64 10.77
C GLN A 828 -6.90 -19.16 9.73
N LEU A 829 -6.37 -18.27 8.90
CA LEU A 829 -5.28 -18.60 7.99
C LEU A 829 -4.03 -19.00 8.77
N ASP A 830 -3.65 -18.25 9.81
CA ASP A 830 -2.52 -18.58 10.68
C ASP A 830 -2.67 -19.97 11.30
N GLN A 831 -3.86 -20.27 11.84
CA GLN A 831 -4.17 -21.59 12.38
C GLN A 831 -4.12 -22.69 11.30
N PHE A 832 -4.70 -22.46 10.13
CA PHE A 832 -4.68 -23.39 9.00
C PHE A 832 -3.23 -23.71 8.57
N TRP A 833 -2.38 -22.68 8.49
CA TRP A 833 -0.98 -22.85 8.12
C TRP A 833 -0.20 -23.65 9.16
N HIS A 834 -0.39 -23.36 10.45
CA HIS A 834 0.23 -24.14 11.51
C HIS A 834 -0.18 -25.62 11.45
N GLN A 835 -1.46 -25.91 11.27
CA GLN A 835 -1.95 -27.29 11.12
C GLN A 835 -1.38 -27.99 9.87
N LEU A 836 -1.28 -27.27 8.74
CA LEU A 836 -0.69 -27.80 7.51
C LEU A 836 0.80 -28.13 7.72
N VAL A 837 1.56 -27.23 8.34
CA VAL A 837 2.98 -27.45 8.64
C VAL A 837 3.17 -28.59 9.63
N ASP A 838 2.34 -28.69 10.68
CA ASP A 838 2.46 -29.77 11.67
C ASP A 838 2.18 -31.15 11.04
N THR A 839 1.17 -31.23 10.17
CA THR A 839 0.77 -32.48 9.52
C THR A 839 1.66 -32.88 8.34
N GLU A 840 2.32 -31.91 7.68
CA GLU A 840 3.14 -32.13 6.47
C GLU A 840 4.58 -31.59 6.56
N SER A 841 5.09 -31.43 7.78
CA SER A 841 6.39 -30.82 8.10
C SER A 841 7.55 -31.36 7.27
N ALA A 842 7.61 -32.68 7.06
CA ALA A 842 8.66 -33.34 6.28
C ALA A 842 8.68 -32.95 4.78
N LYS A 843 7.56 -32.45 4.24
CA LYS A 843 7.46 -31.96 2.85
C LYS A 843 7.62 -30.45 2.77
N ILE A 844 6.95 -29.72 3.66
CA ILE A 844 6.82 -28.26 3.57
C ILE A 844 8.06 -27.52 4.07
N LEU A 845 8.67 -27.96 5.19
CA LEU A 845 9.79 -27.23 5.81
C LEU A 845 11.07 -27.16 4.95
N PRO A 846 11.49 -28.21 4.23
CA PRO A 846 12.65 -28.12 3.33
C PRO A 846 12.47 -27.07 2.24
N GLN A 847 11.28 -26.99 1.64
CA GLN A 847 10.96 -26.09 0.53
C GLN A 847 10.82 -24.63 0.98
N LEU A 848 10.27 -24.41 2.17
CA LEU A 848 10.28 -23.09 2.81
C LEU A 848 11.70 -22.62 3.10
N SER A 849 12.61 -23.52 3.47
CA SER A 849 14.00 -23.19 3.80
C SER A 849 14.83 -22.74 2.59
N GLU A 850 14.40 -23.07 1.36
CA GLU A 850 15.00 -22.55 0.12
C GLU A 850 14.59 -21.10 -0.16
N HIS A 851 13.39 -20.71 0.26
CA HIS A 851 12.79 -19.40 -0.04
C HIS A 851 12.89 -18.43 1.14
N ALA A 852 12.99 -18.93 2.36
CA ALA A 852 13.11 -18.13 3.57
C ALA A 852 14.50 -17.48 3.63
N PRO A 853 14.58 -16.21 4.04
CA PRO A 853 15.85 -15.46 4.09
C PRO A 853 16.84 -16.00 5.13
N SER A 854 16.41 -16.91 6.02
CA SER A 854 17.26 -17.48 7.07
C SER A 854 16.77 -18.87 7.50
N ARG A 855 17.71 -19.70 7.96
CA ARG A 855 17.42 -20.99 8.64
C ARG A 855 17.04 -20.80 10.12
N ASP A 856 17.15 -19.58 10.65
CA ASP A 856 16.70 -19.24 12.00
C ASP A 856 15.16 -19.31 12.11
N VAL A 857 14.68 -19.99 13.16
CA VAL A 857 13.25 -20.27 13.37
C VAL A 857 12.45 -18.99 13.56
N ARG A 858 12.94 -18.04 14.37
CA ARG A 858 12.23 -16.78 14.64
C ARG A 858 12.08 -15.93 13.38
N THR A 859 13.15 -15.85 12.60
CA THR A 859 13.17 -15.12 11.32
C THR A 859 12.23 -15.76 10.30
N ARG A 860 12.18 -17.10 10.26
CA ARG A 860 11.27 -17.85 9.38
C ARG A 860 9.81 -17.66 9.78
N ASP A 861 9.47 -17.78 11.06
CA ASP A 861 8.09 -17.65 11.53
C ASP A 861 7.56 -16.22 11.28
N HIS A 862 8.42 -15.21 11.46
CA HIS A 862 8.10 -13.83 11.08
C HIS A 862 7.85 -13.69 9.57
N TRP A 863 8.70 -14.29 8.73
CA TRP A 863 8.53 -14.30 7.28
C TRP A 863 7.24 -14.99 6.83
N ILE A 864 6.88 -16.12 7.45
CA ILE A 864 5.63 -16.84 7.20
C ILE A 864 4.43 -15.95 7.54
N ARG A 865 4.41 -15.33 8.73
CA ARG A 865 3.33 -14.44 9.15
C ARG A 865 3.08 -13.31 8.13
N HIS A 866 4.14 -12.72 7.58
CA HIS A 866 4.02 -11.70 6.52
C HIS A 866 3.37 -12.23 5.25
N ARG A 867 3.67 -13.46 4.85
CA ARG A 867 3.05 -14.08 3.68
C ARG A 867 1.57 -14.39 3.94
N ILE A 868 1.21 -14.78 5.15
CA ILE A 868 -0.19 -15.00 5.56
C ILE A 868 -0.98 -13.69 5.47
N LEU A 869 -0.43 -12.60 5.97
CA LEU A 869 -1.01 -11.26 5.83
C LEU A 869 -1.24 -10.88 4.36
N ARG A 870 -0.29 -11.18 3.47
CA ARG A 870 -0.46 -10.96 2.03
C ARG A 870 -1.57 -11.79 1.39
N VAL A 871 -1.84 -13.00 1.90
CA VAL A 871 -2.94 -13.85 1.44
C VAL A 871 -4.27 -13.30 1.96
N ALA A 872 -4.36 -12.93 3.25
CA ALA A 872 -5.56 -12.36 3.86
C ALA A 872 -5.98 -11.03 3.19
N HIS A 873 -5.00 -10.23 2.78
CA HIS A 873 -5.19 -8.94 2.12
C HIS A 873 -4.91 -8.98 0.60
N CYS A 874 -5.12 -10.13 -0.06
CA CYS A 874 -4.87 -10.25 -1.49
C CYS A 874 -5.68 -9.24 -2.31
N ASP A 875 -5.10 -8.78 -3.42
CA ASP A 875 -5.80 -7.92 -4.37
C ASP A 875 -6.54 -8.77 -5.39
N PHE A 876 -7.87 -8.74 -5.34
CA PHE A 876 -8.74 -9.54 -6.22
C PHE A 876 -8.63 -9.20 -7.72
N SER A 877 -7.90 -8.15 -8.10
CA SER A 877 -7.58 -7.88 -9.50
C SER A 877 -6.38 -8.68 -10.02
N THR A 878 -5.52 -9.17 -9.13
CA THR A 878 -4.30 -9.92 -9.49
C THR A 878 -4.26 -11.34 -8.90
N GLU A 879 -5.04 -11.59 -7.86
CA GLU A 879 -5.11 -12.89 -7.20
C GLU A 879 -6.49 -13.13 -6.58
N MET A 880 -7.14 -14.23 -6.96
CA MET A 880 -8.34 -14.73 -6.29
C MET A 880 -7.96 -15.85 -5.32
N THR A 881 -8.01 -15.56 -4.02
CA THR A 881 -7.88 -16.59 -2.98
C THR A 881 -9.27 -16.98 -2.47
N LEU A 882 -9.61 -18.26 -2.61
CA LEU A 882 -10.79 -18.90 -2.05
C LEU A 882 -10.43 -19.70 -0.81
N ILE A 883 -11.27 -19.63 0.21
CA ILE A 883 -11.19 -20.46 1.41
C ILE A 883 -12.44 -21.33 1.53
N ALA A 884 -12.29 -22.53 2.08
CA ALA A 884 -13.39 -23.39 2.47
C ALA A 884 -13.50 -23.41 3.99
N GLU A 885 -14.59 -22.87 4.52
CA GLU A 885 -14.87 -22.86 5.96
C GLU A 885 -16.03 -23.80 6.32
N VAL A 886 -15.92 -24.47 7.46
CA VAL A 886 -17.00 -25.19 8.12
C VAL A 886 -17.29 -24.47 9.42
N ARG A 887 -18.57 -24.23 9.71
CA ARG A 887 -19.00 -23.67 10.99
C ARG A 887 -19.51 -24.78 11.88
N ASP A 888 -19.01 -24.82 13.11
CA ASP A 888 -19.53 -25.72 14.12
C ASP A 888 -20.89 -25.25 14.67
N THR A 889 -21.46 -26.03 15.59
CA THR A 889 -22.74 -25.70 16.25
C THR A 889 -22.68 -24.43 17.12
N GLU A 890 -21.48 -23.98 17.49
CA GLU A 890 -21.24 -22.75 18.25
C GLU A 890 -20.99 -21.54 17.33
N GLY A 891 -20.99 -21.76 16.00
CA GLY A 891 -20.80 -20.73 14.98
C GLY A 891 -19.35 -20.38 14.68
N VAL A 892 -18.38 -21.09 15.29
CA VAL A 892 -16.94 -20.91 15.06
C VAL A 892 -16.60 -21.49 13.69
N ALA A 893 -16.03 -20.65 12.82
CA ALA A 893 -15.60 -21.07 11.50
C ALA A 893 -14.17 -21.62 11.56
N ALA A 894 -13.98 -22.85 11.07
CA ALA A 894 -12.69 -23.48 10.87
C ALA A 894 -12.40 -23.59 9.37
N MET A 895 -11.15 -23.33 8.97
CA MET A 895 -10.72 -23.41 7.57
C MET A 895 -10.19 -24.81 7.27
N HIS A 896 -10.67 -25.42 6.18
CA HIS A 896 -10.31 -26.80 5.79
C HIS A 896 -9.53 -26.88 4.47
N ALA A 897 -9.73 -25.88 3.59
CA ALA A 897 -8.99 -25.78 2.34
C ALA A 897 -8.80 -24.33 1.91
N LEU A 898 -7.77 -24.12 1.10
CA LEU A 898 -7.42 -22.85 0.49
C LEU A 898 -7.04 -23.10 -0.98
N GLY A 899 -7.60 -22.31 -1.89
CA GLY A 899 -7.29 -22.33 -3.31
C GLY A 899 -6.95 -20.93 -3.79
N GLN A 900 -5.96 -20.82 -4.65
CA GLN A 900 -5.55 -19.56 -5.27
C GLN A 900 -5.58 -19.67 -6.78
N LEU A 901 -6.04 -18.61 -7.43
CA LEU A 901 -5.91 -18.37 -8.86
C LEU A 901 -5.25 -17.01 -9.05
N ARG A 902 -4.04 -16.99 -9.62
CA ARG A 902 -3.36 -15.76 -10.01
C ARG A 902 -3.82 -15.30 -11.38
N LEU A 903 -4.14 -14.02 -11.48
CA LEU A 903 -4.63 -13.35 -12.67
C LEU A 903 -3.46 -12.54 -13.25
N PRO A 904 -2.94 -12.86 -14.45
CA PRO A 904 -1.91 -12.05 -15.08
C PRO A 904 -2.48 -10.67 -15.49
N PRO A 905 -1.61 -9.65 -15.65
CA PRO A 905 -2.03 -8.34 -16.16
C PRO A 905 -2.58 -8.38 -17.60
N ASP A 906 -2.16 -9.36 -18.40
CA ASP A 906 -2.60 -9.60 -19.79
C ASP A 906 -3.15 -11.04 -19.89
N PRO A 907 -4.44 -11.23 -20.22
CA PRO A 907 -5.23 -12.42 -19.85
C PRO A 907 -5.04 -13.62 -20.79
N ASP A 908 -3.83 -14.20 -20.84
CA ASP A 908 -3.62 -15.43 -21.61
C ASP A 908 -3.77 -16.69 -20.74
N ALA A 909 -3.33 -16.65 -19.47
CA ALA A 909 -3.28 -17.83 -18.63
C ALA A 909 -3.15 -17.53 -17.12
N GLY A 910 -4.06 -18.05 -16.31
CA GLY A 910 -4.00 -17.98 -14.84
C GLY A 910 -3.27 -19.17 -14.21
N GLN A 911 -2.51 -18.94 -13.15
CA GLN A 911 -1.84 -20.02 -12.40
C GLN A 911 -2.65 -20.38 -11.16
N PHE A 912 -2.90 -21.67 -10.91
CA PHE A 912 -3.60 -22.11 -9.70
C PHE A 912 -2.71 -22.85 -8.69
N ALA A 913 -3.10 -22.79 -7.41
CA ALA A 913 -2.52 -23.58 -6.32
C ALA A 913 -3.60 -23.94 -5.30
N ILE A 914 -3.54 -25.13 -4.69
CA ILE A 914 -4.55 -25.61 -3.72
C ILE A 914 -3.87 -26.34 -2.56
N SER A 915 -4.33 -26.05 -1.35
CA SER A 915 -3.98 -26.75 -0.11
C SER A 915 -5.24 -27.24 0.59
N VAL A 916 -5.20 -28.49 1.06
CA VAL A 916 -6.28 -29.12 1.85
C VAL A 916 -5.64 -29.80 3.06
N LEU A 917 -6.20 -29.56 4.26
CA LEU A 917 -5.72 -30.18 5.49
C LEU A 917 -5.73 -31.71 5.38
N GLY A 918 -4.74 -32.37 6.00
CA GLY A 918 -4.53 -33.81 5.86
C GLY A 918 -5.77 -34.66 6.21
N GLY A 919 -6.50 -34.27 7.26
CA GLY A 919 -7.72 -34.96 7.72
C GLY A 919 -8.91 -34.88 6.77
N ASP A 920 -8.94 -33.89 5.86
CA ASP A 920 -10.07 -33.63 4.96
C ASP A 920 -9.81 -34.13 3.52
N ARG A 921 -8.69 -34.83 3.30
CA ARG A 921 -8.33 -35.39 1.99
C ARG A 921 -9.18 -36.61 1.66
N GLY A 922 -9.48 -36.75 0.37
CA GLY A 922 -10.29 -37.87 -0.13
C GLY A 922 -11.79 -37.61 -0.11
N HIS A 923 -12.25 -36.48 0.45
CA HIS A 923 -13.66 -36.14 0.57
C HIS A 923 -14.24 -35.31 -0.59
N GLY A 924 -13.46 -35.09 -1.65
CA GLY A 924 -13.87 -34.30 -2.81
C GLY A 924 -13.65 -32.79 -2.70
N LEU A 925 -13.31 -32.27 -1.51
CA LEU A 925 -13.10 -30.83 -1.28
C LEU A 925 -12.06 -30.21 -2.23
N GLY A 926 -10.91 -30.86 -2.43
CA GLY A 926 -9.90 -30.36 -3.39
C GLY A 926 -10.38 -30.33 -4.85
N THR A 927 -11.27 -31.25 -5.24
CA THR A 927 -11.90 -31.23 -6.58
C THR A 927 -12.90 -30.08 -6.70
N GLU A 928 -13.68 -29.84 -5.65
CA GLU A 928 -14.61 -28.71 -5.61
C GLU A 928 -13.87 -27.37 -5.64
N MET A 929 -12.79 -27.23 -4.87
CA MET A 929 -11.95 -26.02 -4.89
C MET A 929 -11.43 -25.71 -6.29
N LEU A 930 -10.84 -26.69 -7.00
CA LEU A 930 -10.36 -26.45 -8.37
C LEU A 930 -11.51 -26.12 -9.33
N ARG A 931 -12.67 -26.77 -9.17
CA ARG A 931 -13.86 -26.44 -9.97
C ARG A 931 -14.28 -24.97 -9.77
N ARG A 932 -14.27 -24.47 -8.53
CA ARG A 932 -14.59 -23.06 -8.25
C ARG A 932 -13.55 -22.10 -8.79
N LEU A 933 -12.26 -22.44 -8.75
CA LEU A 933 -11.24 -21.62 -9.40
C LEU A 933 -11.42 -21.58 -10.94
N LEU A 934 -11.87 -22.67 -11.57
CA LEU A 934 -12.22 -22.66 -13.00
C LEU A 934 -13.46 -21.82 -13.29
N ASP A 935 -14.46 -21.82 -12.40
CA ASP A 935 -15.64 -20.94 -12.53
C ASP A 935 -15.26 -19.46 -12.42
N VAL A 936 -14.33 -19.12 -11.51
CA VAL A 936 -13.73 -17.78 -11.42
C VAL A 936 -12.99 -17.47 -12.72
N ALA A 937 -12.08 -18.34 -13.16
CA ALA A 937 -11.29 -18.12 -14.38
C ALA A 937 -12.18 -17.78 -15.60
N ARG A 938 -13.31 -18.47 -15.74
CA ARG A 938 -14.28 -18.20 -16.82
C ARG A 938 -14.94 -16.84 -16.69
N GLN A 939 -15.30 -16.42 -15.48
CA GLN A 939 -15.94 -15.12 -15.23
C GLN A 939 -14.94 -13.95 -15.34
N GLU A 940 -13.68 -14.20 -15.03
CA GLU A 940 -12.58 -13.24 -15.24
C GLU A 940 -12.07 -13.21 -16.70
N GLY A 941 -12.64 -14.05 -17.59
CA GLY A 941 -12.30 -14.06 -19.02
C GLY A 941 -10.92 -14.63 -19.35
N LEU A 942 -10.38 -15.53 -18.51
CA LEU A 942 -9.12 -16.22 -18.82
C LEU A 942 -9.31 -17.27 -19.93
N ASP A 943 -8.35 -17.35 -20.85
CA ASP A 943 -8.34 -18.40 -21.87
C ASP A 943 -7.85 -19.74 -21.33
N ARG A 944 -6.86 -19.72 -20.42
CA ARG A 944 -6.20 -20.92 -19.90
C ARG A 944 -5.95 -20.87 -18.40
N VAL A 945 -5.88 -22.04 -17.77
CA VAL A 945 -5.45 -22.22 -16.39
C VAL A 945 -4.37 -23.30 -16.33
N TRP A 946 -3.31 -23.07 -15.54
CA TRP A 946 -2.20 -24.01 -15.43
C TRP A 946 -1.59 -24.07 -14.02
N SER A 947 -0.80 -25.12 -13.76
CA SER A 947 0.04 -25.24 -12.57
C SER A 947 1.18 -26.24 -12.79
N GLU A 948 2.33 -26.02 -12.17
CA GLU A 948 3.40 -27.03 -12.09
C GLU A 948 3.18 -27.92 -10.85
N ILE A 949 3.11 -29.23 -11.06
CA ILE A 949 2.78 -30.20 -10.02
C ILE A 949 3.89 -31.24 -9.93
N SER A 950 4.34 -31.56 -8.71
CA SER A 950 5.27 -32.67 -8.50
C SER A 950 4.64 -34.02 -8.92
N ARG A 951 5.44 -34.87 -9.56
CA ARG A 951 5.04 -36.25 -9.91
C ARG A 951 4.57 -37.08 -8.71
N GLU A 952 5.05 -36.75 -7.51
CA GLU A 952 4.67 -37.45 -6.28
C GLU A 952 3.27 -37.07 -5.78
N ASN A 953 2.74 -35.92 -6.19
CA ASN A 953 1.40 -35.46 -5.80
C ASN A 953 0.30 -36.13 -6.64
N LYS A 954 0.18 -37.46 -6.47
CA LYS A 954 -0.82 -38.30 -7.17
C LYS A 954 -2.26 -37.82 -6.91
N GLY A 955 -2.52 -37.19 -5.76
CA GLY A 955 -3.82 -36.62 -5.42
C GLY A 955 -4.20 -35.49 -6.35
N MET A 956 -3.33 -34.47 -6.47
CA MET A 956 -3.57 -33.32 -7.34
C MET A 956 -3.61 -33.72 -8.82
N LEU A 957 -2.72 -34.62 -9.26
CA LEU A 957 -2.73 -35.11 -10.65
C LEU A 957 -4.04 -35.82 -11.01
N ARG A 958 -4.61 -36.62 -10.09
CA ARG A 958 -5.94 -37.24 -10.30
C ARG A 958 -7.06 -36.20 -10.34
N ILE A 959 -6.98 -35.14 -9.54
CA ILE A 959 -7.96 -34.04 -9.58
C ILE A 959 -7.89 -33.32 -10.93
N CYS A 960 -6.68 -32.99 -11.40
CA CYS A 960 -6.46 -32.38 -12.72
C CYS A 960 -7.01 -33.26 -13.85
N GLN A 961 -6.71 -34.56 -13.84
CA GLN A 961 -7.25 -35.52 -14.83
C GLN A 961 -8.79 -35.56 -14.82
N LYS A 962 -9.40 -35.65 -13.63
CA LYS A 962 -10.88 -35.64 -13.49
C LYS A 962 -11.51 -34.37 -14.01
N LEU A 963 -10.80 -33.25 -13.95
CA LEU A 963 -11.23 -31.96 -14.44
C LEU A 963 -10.62 -31.63 -15.81
N GLY A 964 -10.18 -32.63 -16.59
CA GLY A 964 -9.84 -32.45 -18.01
C GLY A 964 -8.58 -31.64 -18.29
N PHE A 965 -7.62 -31.56 -17.36
CA PHE A 965 -6.31 -30.95 -17.63
C PHE A 965 -5.44 -31.89 -18.48
N ALA A 966 -4.75 -31.34 -19.46
CA ALA A 966 -3.61 -31.97 -20.12
C ALA A 966 -2.42 -31.99 -19.16
N LEU A 967 -1.70 -33.12 -19.11
CA LEU A 967 -0.55 -33.32 -18.23
C LEU A 967 0.68 -33.62 -19.09
N GLU A 968 1.65 -32.72 -19.08
CA GLU A 968 2.89 -32.79 -19.86
C GLU A 968 4.11 -32.73 -18.94
N ASP A 969 5.23 -33.32 -19.35
CA ASP A 969 6.46 -33.22 -18.58
C ASP A 969 7.02 -31.79 -18.65
N SER A 970 7.39 -31.20 -17.51
CA SER A 970 7.97 -29.84 -17.50
C SER A 970 9.44 -29.87 -17.88
N ASP A 971 9.82 -29.05 -18.87
CA ASP A 971 11.20 -28.91 -19.37
C ASP A 971 12.17 -28.27 -18.36
N SER A 972 11.65 -27.65 -17.30
CA SER A 972 12.42 -26.78 -16.41
C SER A 972 13.25 -27.52 -15.34
N ASN A 973 13.02 -28.81 -15.10
CA ASN A 973 13.65 -29.54 -13.99
C ASN A 973 13.72 -31.07 -14.20
N ALA A 974 14.64 -31.55 -15.04
CA ALA A 974 15.08 -32.95 -15.15
C ALA A 974 13.98 -34.04 -15.02
N GLY A 975 12.76 -33.76 -15.51
CA GLY A 975 11.62 -34.67 -15.43
C GLY A 975 10.97 -34.84 -14.05
N ALA A 976 11.23 -34.03 -13.02
CA ALA A 976 10.63 -34.18 -11.68
C ALA A 976 9.20 -33.62 -11.54
N ARG A 977 8.73 -32.82 -12.52
CA ARG A 977 7.44 -32.09 -12.48
C ARG A 977 6.59 -32.34 -13.71
N ILE A 978 5.28 -32.18 -13.53
CA ILE A 978 4.25 -32.25 -14.57
C ILE A 978 3.60 -30.87 -14.67
N MET A 979 3.58 -30.32 -15.88
CA MET A 979 2.79 -29.15 -16.24
C MET A 979 1.34 -29.60 -16.46
N ALA A 980 0.43 -29.10 -15.62
CA ALA A 980 -1.00 -29.33 -15.79
C ALA A 980 -1.64 -28.09 -16.42
N THR A 981 -2.27 -28.25 -17.58
CA THR A 981 -2.80 -27.14 -18.37
C THR A 981 -4.22 -27.44 -18.85
N ARG A 982 -5.11 -26.45 -18.81
CA ARG A 982 -6.49 -26.56 -19.30
C ARG A 982 -6.97 -25.26 -19.94
N ASP A 983 -7.63 -25.36 -21.08
CA ASP A 983 -8.37 -24.25 -21.66
C ASP A 983 -9.70 -24.05 -20.90
N VAL A 984 -10.02 -22.81 -20.56
CA VAL A 984 -11.16 -22.49 -19.68
C VAL A 984 -12.50 -22.67 -20.40
N ASN A 985 -12.50 -22.45 -21.73
CA ASN A 985 -13.65 -22.50 -22.61
C ASN A 985 -13.80 -23.85 -23.36
N GLY A 986 -12.91 -24.82 -23.11
CA GLY A 986 -12.91 -26.18 -23.70
C GLY A 986 -12.76 -27.27 -22.64
#